data_AF-A0AAE1LS16-F1
#
_entry.id   AF-A0AAE1LS16-F1
#
_cell.length_a   1.000
_cell.length_b   1.000
_cell.length_c   1.000
_cell.angle_alpha   90.00
_cell.angle_beta   90.00
_cell.angle_gamma   90.00
#
_symmetry.space_group_name_H-M   'P 1'
#
loop_
_entity.id
_entity.type
_entity.pdbx_description
1 polymer ?
#
loop_
_entity_poly.entity_id
_entity_poly.type
_entity_poly.pdbx_seq_one_letter_code
_entity_poly.pdbx_strand_id
1 'polypeptide(L)'
;MDKAIDDNNEPQKNDDSPDLKDLASFKSERILNCDSRHKTIVALGSLGASEDRCLVILEKKAFEAESFDKLCTAETTLDKVFRNDVYGNYDCALASDLNAVKATVIYPASEKHIQKYEIQTIHIVNESPELYSSVIQPFLEKEQLNLQWVYNILDHKSEVDRIVAEDTDPSLGFVLLPDLKWDGKDLKSLYLLAIVRLTNIKSLRDLTSEHLPLLKNIHDKCTNVIQEQYGLPSSRIRSFLHYHPTFYHLHIHFTFLQYDAPGIHTERAHLLTSVINNIELLPNYYKVASLPFTVRESDKLFAVLKEKGLYVACICEDTRLELSHAPLIISSLQVCWAYLSAPSPEASARLVVQENSLTVAWYMDSGDILSQTASLPSSIPIKFKPREVSSLIQEEKYLSFRVQTMPKNLTGSFAVEVVDSDQNDSILRDPEPGIMSNIPCKILCSCCGFNILSSECVTFKRVLPLPSCLFDVGDFFCHDHGDTKVHANPSEADCLYSSSGFHIHPSFIDISGDILHCKKCLAWIGTKNNSRACLWHSTVDVKSDGGTKIKKLHPAQEFVYLVKEAVQQCPTVACRLLFEVKVKSDERHFLLINVIDRQLVLLTSNADPSKELISHQAVKVSFCHEKSSNLLVSKWCNDPIVICKEVALPVLVKGLKLLSSTSQLIPSSHRKVQQGFLLAYLCEHFIDL
;
A
#
# COMPACT_ATOMS: atom_id res chain seq x y z
N MET A 1 -37.47 -12.36 -3.55
CA MET A 1 -37.67 -12.60 -2.09
C MET A 1 -36.26 -12.67 -1.54
N ASP A 2 -35.69 -11.63 -0.96
CA ASP A 2 -36.26 -10.69 0.01
C ASP A 2 -36.80 -9.40 -0.65
N LYS A 3 -38.08 -9.37 -1.07
CA LYS A 3 -39.04 -8.59 -0.27
C LYS A 3 -38.70 -8.58 1.21
N ALA A 4 -38.14 -7.46 1.68
CA ALA A 4 -38.72 -6.84 2.85
C ALA A 4 -40.23 -6.85 2.60
N ILE A 5 -40.93 -7.72 3.33
CA ILE A 5 -42.37 -7.62 3.45
C ILE A 5 -42.62 -6.20 3.95
N ASP A 6 -43.33 -5.47 3.12
CA ASP A 6 -43.91 -4.19 3.43
C ASP A 6 -44.98 -4.47 4.50
N ASP A 7 -44.56 -4.64 5.76
CA ASP A 7 -45.45 -4.59 6.92
C ASP A 7 -45.77 -3.11 7.17
N ASN A 8 -46.54 -2.53 6.25
CA ASN A 8 -47.30 -1.30 6.45
C ASN A 8 -48.51 -1.60 7.36
N ASN A 9 -48.25 -2.07 8.58
CA ASN A 9 -49.23 -2.19 9.65
C ASN A 9 -48.58 -1.99 11.04
N GLU A 10 -47.61 -1.08 11.13
CA GLU A 10 -47.45 -0.33 12.39
C GLU A 10 -48.58 0.70 12.48
N PRO A 11 -49.17 0.91 13.67
CA PRO A 11 -50.25 1.88 13.81
C PRO A 11 -49.74 3.23 13.31
N GLN A 12 -50.47 3.86 12.37
CA GLN A 12 -50.28 5.25 11.98
C GLN A 12 -50.33 6.11 13.24
N LYS A 13 -49.18 6.27 13.91
CA LYS A 13 -48.91 7.40 14.79
C LYS A 13 -48.79 8.59 13.85
N ASN A 14 -49.59 9.61 14.15
CA ASN A 14 -49.74 10.86 13.41
C ASN A 14 -48.47 11.33 12.71
N ASP A 15 -48.67 11.91 11.53
CA ASP A 15 -47.71 12.66 10.72
C ASP A 15 -47.25 13.95 11.44
N ASP A 16 -46.73 13.80 12.66
CA ASP A 16 -46.07 14.84 13.46
C ASP A 16 -44.57 14.87 13.12
N SER A 17 -44.21 14.73 11.85
CA SER A 17 -42.84 14.99 11.42
C SER A 17 -42.59 16.50 11.56
N PRO A 18 -41.61 16.95 12.37
CA PRO A 18 -41.38 18.38 12.55
C PRO A 18 -40.95 18.98 11.21
N ASP A 19 -41.70 19.97 10.72
CA ASP A 19 -41.30 20.80 9.57
C ASP A 19 -40.10 21.66 9.98
N LEU A 20 -38.90 21.08 9.82
CA LEU A 20 -37.64 21.68 10.23
C LEU A 20 -37.27 22.80 9.26
N LYS A 21 -37.41 24.05 9.72
CA LYS A 21 -36.98 25.25 8.99
C LYS A 21 -35.47 25.46 9.02
N ASP A 22 -34.80 24.92 10.03
CA ASP A 22 -33.35 24.98 10.22
C ASP A 22 -32.88 23.77 11.04
N LEU A 23 -31.56 23.62 11.16
CA LEU A 23 -30.92 22.57 11.96
C LEU A 23 -30.51 23.06 13.37
N ALA A 24 -30.96 24.24 13.82
CA ALA A 24 -30.55 24.79 15.11
C ALA A 24 -31.07 23.95 16.30
N SER A 25 -32.20 23.27 16.11
CA SER A 25 -32.74 22.32 17.09
C SER A 25 -32.03 20.96 17.07
N PHE A 26 -31.15 20.67 16.11
CA PHE A 26 -30.46 19.39 16.05
C PHE A 26 -29.24 19.39 16.97
N LYS A 27 -29.23 18.47 17.94
CA LYS A 27 -28.10 18.25 18.83
C LYS A 27 -27.35 17.00 18.39
N SER A 28 -26.18 17.19 17.78
CA SER A 28 -25.31 16.09 17.36
C SER A 28 -24.81 15.29 18.57
N GLU A 29 -24.92 13.97 18.49
CA GLU A 29 -24.38 13.01 19.46
C GLU A 29 -23.14 12.33 18.90
N ARG A 30 -23.22 11.80 17.66
CA ARG A 30 -22.16 11.00 17.05
C ARG A 30 -22.18 11.10 15.53
N ILE A 31 -21.01 11.20 14.90
CA ILE A 31 -20.89 11.05 13.44
C ILE A 31 -20.85 9.56 13.12
N LEU A 32 -21.80 9.09 12.30
CA LEU A 32 -21.92 7.69 11.90
C LEU A 32 -21.05 7.37 10.69
N ASN A 33 -20.96 8.31 9.73
CA ASN A 33 -20.14 8.15 8.52
C ASN A 33 -19.72 9.52 7.97
N CYS A 34 -18.53 9.60 7.38
CA CYS A 34 -18.00 10.75 6.67
C CYS A 34 -17.27 10.27 5.41
N ASP A 35 -17.92 10.40 4.25
CA ASP A 35 -17.42 9.91 2.97
C ASP A 35 -16.84 11.05 2.14
N SER A 36 -15.51 11.03 1.97
CA SER A 36 -14.78 12.04 1.20
C SER A 36 -14.91 11.88 -0.31
N ARG A 37 -15.31 10.71 -0.82
CA ARG A 37 -15.50 10.45 -2.25
C ARG A 37 -16.85 11.00 -2.69
N HIS A 38 -17.91 10.65 -1.98
CA HIS A 38 -19.28 11.12 -2.26
C HIS A 38 -19.59 12.48 -1.65
N LYS A 39 -18.67 13.05 -0.84
CA LYS A 39 -18.83 14.34 -0.17
C LYS A 39 -20.07 14.37 0.72
N THR A 40 -20.24 13.30 1.51
CA THR A 40 -21.39 13.11 2.40
C THR A 40 -20.99 12.97 3.86
N ILE A 41 -21.80 13.46 4.79
CA ILE A 41 -21.66 13.23 6.23
C ILE A 41 -23.00 12.77 6.81
N VAL A 42 -22.96 11.82 7.75
CA VAL A 42 -24.13 11.34 8.48
C VAL A 42 -23.92 11.51 9.97
N ALA A 43 -24.81 12.25 10.61
CA ALA A 43 -24.81 12.52 12.04
C ALA A 43 -26.04 11.90 12.71
N LEU A 44 -25.82 11.25 13.85
CA LEU A 44 -26.84 10.85 14.81
C LEU A 44 -26.94 11.91 15.91
N GLY A 45 -28.16 12.22 16.31
CA GLY A 45 -28.45 13.16 17.38
C GLY A 45 -29.91 13.12 17.79
N SER A 46 -30.39 14.22 18.37
CA SER A 46 -31.80 14.41 18.73
C SER A 46 -32.31 15.80 18.31
N LEU A 47 -33.64 15.95 18.24
CA LEU A 47 -34.29 17.24 17.95
C LEU A 47 -34.83 17.87 19.23
N GLY A 48 -34.30 19.05 19.58
CA GLY A 48 -34.70 19.82 20.75
C GLY A 48 -34.48 19.07 22.06
N ALA A 49 -35.54 18.96 22.86
CA ALA A 49 -35.55 18.20 24.13
C ALA A 49 -36.11 16.77 23.97
N SER A 50 -36.37 16.31 22.74
CA SER A 50 -36.87 14.96 22.50
C SER A 50 -35.79 13.91 22.80
N GLU A 51 -36.19 12.78 23.38
CA GLU A 51 -35.34 11.60 23.55
C GLU A 51 -35.30 10.74 22.26
N ASP A 52 -36.16 11.05 21.28
CA ASP A 52 -36.20 10.35 20.01
C ASP A 52 -34.96 10.65 19.17
N ARG A 53 -34.38 9.58 18.61
CA ARG A 53 -33.18 9.66 17.78
C ARG A 53 -33.49 10.28 16.42
N CYS A 54 -32.54 11.06 15.90
CA CYS A 54 -32.63 11.74 14.63
C CYS A 54 -31.34 11.52 13.84
N LEU A 55 -31.46 11.20 12.54
CA LEU A 55 -30.31 11.19 11.63
C LEU A 55 -30.38 12.39 10.70
N VAL A 56 -29.26 13.09 10.55
CA VAL A 56 -29.08 14.14 9.56
C VAL A 56 -27.99 13.70 8.58
N ILE A 57 -28.34 13.63 7.31
CA ILE A 57 -27.44 13.28 6.20
C ILE A 57 -27.27 14.52 5.34
N LEU A 58 -26.03 14.97 5.15
CA LEU A 58 -25.71 16.12 4.30
C LEU A 58 -24.81 15.66 3.15
N GLU A 59 -25.19 15.98 1.92
CA GLU A 59 -24.51 15.58 0.69
C GLU A 59 -24.31 16.80 -0.23
N LYS A 60 -23.08 17.03 -0.70
CA LYS A 60 -22.83 18.08 -1.70
C LYS A 60 -23.53 17.71 -3.01
N LYS A 61 -24.25 18.66 -3.61
CA LYS A 61 -24.84 18.47 -4.93
C LYS A 61 -23.75 18.41 -6.00
N ALA A 62 -23.97 17.59 -7.02
CA ALA A 62 -23.10 17.56 -8.20
C ALA A 62 -23.23 18.86 -9.01
N PHE A 63 -22.15 19.24 -9.71
CA PHE A 63 -22.20 20.36 -10.65
C PHE A 63 -22.99 19.97 -11.90
N GLU A 64 -23.87 20.88 -12.33
CA GLU A 64 -24.56 20.77 -13.61
C GLU A 64 -23.74 21.50 -14.69
N ALA A 65 -23.37 20.77 -15.75
CA ALA A 65 -22.52 21.33 -16.81
C ALA A 65 -23.13 22.59 -17.47
N GLU A 66 -24.45 22.63 -17.62
CA GLU A 66 -25.19 23.77 -18.19
C GLU A 66 -25.13 25.03 -17.32
N SER A 67 -24.80 24.88 -16.04
CA SER A 67 -24.71 25.98 -15.07
C SER A 67 -23.26 26.44 -14.85
N PHE A 68 -22.27 25.88 -15.56
CA PHE A 68 -20.87 26.21 -15.36
C PHE A 68 -20.56 27.69 -15.52
N ASP A 69 -21.10 28.34 -16.55
CA ASP A 69 -20.87 29.76 -16.81
C ASP A 69 -21.37 30.65 -15.66
N LYS A 70 -22.39 30.20 -14.91
CA LYS A 70 -22.91 30.91 -13.73
C LYS A 70 -21.97 30.82 -12.53
N LEU A 71 -21.04 29.86 -12.51
CA LEU A 71 -20.01 29.75 -11.49
C LEU A 71 -18.88 30.77 -11.71
N CYS A 72 -18.71 31.28 -12.94
CA CYS A 72 -17.63 32.19 -13.31
C CYS A 72 -18.02 33.67 -13.12
N THR A 73 -18.36 34.06 -11.89
CA THR A 73 -18.76 35.43 -11.55
C THR A 73 -17.77 36.08 -10.58
N ALA A 74 -17.91 37.40 -10.37
CA ALA A 74 -17.12 38.12 -9.39
C ALA A 74 -17.42 37.70 -7.93
N GLU A 75 -18.54 37.02 -7.70
CA GLU A 75 -18.91 36.48 -6.38
C GLU A 75 -18.22 35.14 -6.07
N THR A 76 -17.73 34.44 -7.09
CA THR A 76 -16.92 33.24 -6.91
C THR A 76 -15.48 33.63 -6.64
N THR A 77 -15.05 33.48 -5.39
CA THR A 77 -13.68 33.84 -4.98
C THR A 77 -12.76 32.63 -4.99
N LEU A 78 -11.50 32.86 -5.37
CA LEU A 78 -10.47 31.82 -5.45
C LEU A 78 -9.31 32.18 -4.52
N ASP A 79 -9.08 31.33 -3.52
CA ASP A 79 -7.94 31.43 -2.63
C ASP A 79 -6.87 30.45 -3.08
N LYS A 80 -5.71 30.97 -3.50
CA LYS A 80 -4.63 30.14 -4.04
C LYS A 80 -4.05 29.24 -2.94
N VAL A 81 -4.09 27.92 -3.16
CA VAL A 81 -3.42 26.92 -2.33
C VAL A 81 -2.00 26.69 -2.83
N PHE A 82 -1.85 26.41 -4.13
CA PHE A 82 -0.55 26.11 -4.74
C PHE A 82 -0.53 26.49 -6.23
N ARG A 83 0.64 26.81 -6.77
CA ARG A 83 0.82 26.96 -8.22
C ARG A 83 2.23 26.56 -8.64
N ASN A 84 2.31 25.67 -9.63
CA ASN A 84 3.55 25.30 -10.31
C ASN A 84 3.36 25.35 -11.82
N ASP A 85 4.08 26.27 -12.46
CA ASP A 85 3.97 26.56 -13.89
C ASP A 85 2.51 26.82 -14.34
N VAL A 86 1.95 25.93 -15.16
CA VAL A 86 0.58 25.99 -15.68
C VAL A 86 -0.47 25.40 -14.72
N TYR A 87 -0.06 24.71 -13.66
CA TYR A 87 -0.97 24.05 -12.72
C TYR A 87 -1.21 24.95 -11.49
N GLY A 88 -2.45 25.35 -11.25
CA GLY A 88 -2.86 26.11 -10.07
C GLY A 88 -4.00 25.41 -9.32
N ASN A 89 -3.81 25.20 -8.01
CA ASN A 89 -4.82 24.69 -7.09
C ASN A 89 -5.35 25.85 -6.25
N TYR A 90 -6.67 25.98 -6.18
CA TYR A 90 -7.35 27.06 -5.47
C TYR A 90 -8.49 26.48 -4.65
N ASP A 91 -8.70 27.02 -3.45
CA ASP A 91 -9.94 26.87 -2.72
C ASP A 91 -10.97 27.83 -3.34
N CYS A 92 -12.07 27.29 -3.82
CA CYS A 92 -13.11 28.05 -4.51
C CYS A 92 -14.33 28.20 -3.60
N ALA A 93 -14.64 29.45 -3.23
CA ALA A 93 -15.87 29.78 -2.52
C ALA A 93 -16.92 30.24 -3.54
N LEU A 94 -18.03 29.52 -3.60
CA LEU A 94 -19.15 29.82 -4.50
C LEU A 94 -20.19 30.69 -3.79
N ALA A 95 -20.97 31.42 -4.59
CA ALA A 95 -22.19 32.09 -4.13
C ALA A 95 -23.15 31.08 -3.43
N SER A 96 -23.90 31.57 -2.45
CA SER A 96 -24.67 30.72 -1.52
C SER A 96 -25.80 29.93 -2.19
N ASP A 97 -26.38 30.48 -3.26
CA ASP A 97 -27.39 29.84 -4.11
C ASP A 97 -26.82 28.65 -4.92
N LEU A 98 -25.55 28.72 -5.29
CA LEU A 98 -24.84 27.69 -6.06
C LEU A 98 -24.14 26.63 -5.18
N ASN A 99 -24.05 26.87 -3.86
CA ASN A 99 -23.40 25.97 -2.90
C ASN A 99 -24.39 25.15 -2.04
N ALA A 100 -25.62 24.95 -2.54
CA ALA A 100 -26.65 24.23 -1.82
C ALA A 100 -26.25 22.78 -1.51
N VAL A 101 -26.46 22.36 -0.25
CA VAL A 101 -26.22 21.00 0.22
C VAL A 101 -27.55 20.27 0.31
N LYS A 102 -27.61 19.04 -0.19
CA LYS A 102 -28.78 18.18 -0.04
C LYS A 102 -28.82 17.67 1.40
N ALA A 103 -29.87 18.01 2.14
CA ALA A 103 -30.11 17.51 3.48
C ALA A 103 -31.22 16.45 3.47
N THR A 104 -31.01 15.35 4.18
CA THR A 104 -32.04 14.33 4.45
C THR A 104 -32.10 14.13 5.96
N VAL A 105 -33.30 14.27 6.53
CA VAL A 105 -33.54 14.09 7.96
C VAL A 105 -34.43 12.87 8.16
N ILE A 106 -34.01 11.96 9.05
CA ILE A 106 -34.79 10.77 9.41
C ILE A 106 -35.14 10.89 10.89
N TYR A 107 -36.42 11.08 11.17
CA TYR A 107 -36.96 11.22 12.53
C TYR A 107 -38.36 10.61 12.63
N PRO A 108 -38.64 9.77 13.65
CA PRO A 108 -37.68 9.17 14.56
C PRO A 108 -36.81 8.10 13.87
N ALA A 109 -35.52 8.05 14.21
CA ALA A 109 -34.57 7.09 13.67
C ALA A 109 -34.55 5.79 14.47
N SER A 110 -34.92 4.68 13.82
CA SER A 110 -34.81 3.33 14.38
C SER A 110 -33.36 2.85 14.45
N GLU A 111 -33.09 1.79 15.21
CA GLU A 111 -31.78 1.12 15.25
C GLU A 111 -31.34 0.62 13.88
N LYS A 112 -32.29 0.15 13.06
CA LYS A 112 -32.03 -0.29 11.68
C LYS A 112 -31.53 0.86 10.81
N HIS A 113 -32.06 2.07 11.00
CA HIS A 113 -31.58 3.26 10.29
C HIS A 113 -30.14 3.58 10.68
N ILE A 114 -29.82 3.52 11.98
CA ILE A 114 -28.48 3.81 12.50
C ILE A 114 -27.46 2.81 11.93
N GLN A 115 -27.71 1.52 12.06
CA GLN A 115 -26.82 0.47 11.54
C GLN A 115 -26.60 0.53 10.03
N LYS A 116 -27.59 1.02 9.27
CA LYS A 116 -27.50 1.21 7.82
C LYS A 116 -26.52 2.31 7.43
N TYR A 117 -26.48 3.41 8.19
CA TYR A 117 -25.65 4.58 7.88
C TYR A 117 -24.36 4.66 8.69
N GLU A 118 -24.17 3.77 9.66
CA GLU A 118 -22.94 3.62 10.41
C GLU A 118 -21.83 2.99 9.56
N ILE A 119 -20.64 3.58 9.61
CA ILE A 119 -19.47 3.05 8.91
C ILE A 119 -19.14 1.67 9.46
N GLN A 120 -19.02 0.70 8.56
CA GLN A 120 -18.68 -0.67 8.93
C GLN A 120 -17.21 -0.92 8.64
N THR A 121 -16.48 -1.46 9.61
CA THR A 121 -15.10 -1.92 9.39
C THR A 121 -15.15 -3.13 8.44
N ILE A 122 -14.40 -3.02 7.35
CA ILE A 122 -14.31 -4.04 6.30
C ILE A 122 -12.89 -4.60 6.29
N HIS A 123 -12.78 -5.93 6.25
CA HIS A 123 -11.53 -6.67 6.19
C HIS A 123 -11.42 -7.39 4.86
N ILE A 124 -10.20 -7.50 4.32
CA ILE A 124 -9.91 -8.36 3.18
C ILE A 124 -9.38 -9.72 3.68
N VAL A 125 -9.94 -10.79 3.16
CA VAL A 125 -9.55 -12.17 3.46
C VAL A 125 -9.03 -12.80 2.18
N ASN A 126 -7.84 -13.40 2.24
CA ASN A 126 -7.27 -14.09 1.09
C ASN A 126 -7.54 -15.60 1.22
N GLU A 127 -8.62 -16.06 0.60
CA GLU A 127 -9.15 -17.40 0.80
C GLU A 127 -8.35 -18.45 0.02
N SER A 128 -7.64 -19.33 0.73
CA SER A 128 -7.02 -20.51 0.11
C SER A 128 -8.07 -21.61 -0.17
N PRO A 129 -7.78 -22.57 -1.05
CA PRO A 129 -8.64 -23.76 -1.25
C PRO A 129 -8.94 -24.53 0.04
N GLU A 130 -7.95 -24.62 0.94
CA GLU A 130 -8.08 -25.26 2.25
C GLU A 130 -9.01 -24.44 3.16
N LEU A 131 -8.92 -23.11 3.14
CA LEU A 131 -9.83 -22.25 3.90
C LEU A 131 -11.27 -22.39 3.40
N TYR A 132 -11.46 -22.41 2.08
CA TYR A 132 -12.77 -22.60 1.47
C TYR A 132 -13.40 -23.92 1.93
N SER A 133 -12.70 -25.04 1.74
CA SER A 133 -13.20 -26.38 2.06
C SER A 133 -13.43 -26.60 3.56
N SER A 134 -12.58 -26.07 4.43
CA SER A 134 -12.64 -26.35 5.88
C SER A 134 -13.50 -25.37 6.70
N VAL A 135 -13.82 -24.20 6.14
CA VAL A 135 -14.51 -23.13 6.87
C VAL A 135 -15.67 -22.57 6.07
N ILE A 136 -15.39 -22.06 4.87
CA ILE A 136 -16.36 -21.26 4.13
C ILE A 136 -17.48 -22.15 3.59
N GLN A 137 -17.15 -23.23 2.89
CA GLN A 137 -18.12 -24.19 2.36
C GLN A 137 -19.06 -24.74 3.45
N PRO A 138 -18.56 -25.25 4.60
CA PRO A 138 -19.44 -25.68 5.71
C PRO A 138 -20.35 -24.56 6.24
N PHE A 139 -19.85 -23.32 6.31
CA PHE A 139 -20.66 -22.17 6.72
C PHE A 139 -21.78 -21.87 5.71
N LEU A 140 -21.47 -21.91 4.41
CA LEU A 140 -22.45 -21.70 3.34
C LEU A 140 -23.53 -22.78 3.30
N GLU A 141 -23.15 -24.04 3.56
CA GLU A 141 -24.08 -25.16 3.66
C GLU A 141 -25.02 -25.03 4.86
N LYS A 142 -24.63 -24.29 5.90
CA LYS A 142 -25.44 -24.02 7.10
C LYS A 142 -26.37 -22.81 6.94
N GLU A 143 -25.92 -21.74 6.30
CA GLU A 143 -26.69 -20.48 6.20
C GLU A 143 -27.79 -20.48 5.12
N GLN A 144 -27.81 -21.45 4.21
CA GLN A 144 -28.77 -21.66 3.09
C GLN A 144 -29.78 -20.52 2.87
N LEU A 145 -29.41 -19.57 2.00
CA LEU A 145 -30.31 -18.49 1.59
C LEU A 145 -31.45 -19.03 0.72
N ASN A 146 -32.64 -18.43 0.84
CA ASN A 146 -33.80 -18.81 0.06
C ASN A 146 -33.65 -18.36 -1.41
N LEU A 147 -33.42 -19.34 -2.31
CA LEU A 147 -33.28 -19.11 -3.75
C LEU A 147 -34.61 -19.21 -4.52
N GLN A 148 -35.76 -19.33 -3.85
CA GLN A 148 -37.05 -19.54 -4.53
C GLN A 148 -37.38 -18.46 -5.55
N TRP A 149 -36.96 -17.22 -5.30
CA TRP A 149 -37.17 -16.12 -6.25
C TRP A 149 -36.39 -16.31 -7.56
N VAL A 150 -35.19 -16.90 -7.50
CA VAL A 150 -34.39 -17.25 -8.68
C VAL A 150 -35.13 -18.30 -9.50
N TYR A 151 -35.60 -19.37 -8.85
CA TYR A 151 -36.36 -20.42 -9.51
C TYR A 151 -37.69 -19.90 -10.08
N ASN A 152 -38.35 -18.96 -9.41
CA ASN A 152 -39.56 -18.34 -9.94
C ASN A 152 -39.29 -17.58 -11.25
N ILE A 153 -38.10 -16.99 -11.44
CA ILE A 153 -37.72 -16.36 -12.71
C ILE A 153 -37.43 -17.43 -13.76
N LEU A 154 -36.62 -18.44 -13.42
CA LEU A 154 -36.22 -19.51 -14.36
C LEU A 154 -37.40 -20.40 -14.83
N ASP A 155 -38.41 -20.58 -13.97
CA ASP A 155 -39.67 -21.31 -14.23
C ASP A 155 -40.78 -20.43 -14.81
N HIS A 156 -40.49 -19.16 -15.12
CA HIS A 156 -41.46 -18.18 -15.63
C HIS A 156 -42.69 -17.97 -14.74
N LYS A 157 -42.54 -18.08 -13.42
CA LYS A 157 -43.58 -17.78 -12.41
C LYS A 157 -43.60 -16.30 -12.01
N SER A 158 -42.50 -15.57 -12.21
CA SER A 158 -42.34 -14.17 -11.81
C SER A 158 -41.38 -13.42 -12.75
N GLU A 159 -41.59 -12.11 -12.91
CA GLU A 159 -40.73 -11.19 -13.70
C GLU A 159 -40.53 -11.58 -15.18
N VAL A 160 -41.46 -12.35 -15.73
CA VAL A 160 -41.42 -12.84 -17.11
C VAL A 160 -41.42 -11.70 -18.14
N ASP A 161 -42.18 -10.65 -17.84
CA ASP A 161 -42.30 -9.42 -18.62
C ASP A 161 -41.01 -8.59 -18.67
N ARG A 162 -40.08 -8.82 -17.74
CA ARG A 162 -38.79 -8.11 -17.64
C ARG A 162 -37.66 -8.83 -18.38
N ILE A 163 -37.88 -10.02 -18.92
CA ILE A 163 -36.84 -10.80 -19.60
C ILE A 163 -36.43 -10.09 -20.91
N VAL A 164 -35.14 -9.77 -21.02
CA VAL A 164 -34.54 -9.13 -22.21
C VAL A 164 -34.09 -10.18 -23.22
N ALA A 165 -33.49 -11.27 -22.73
CA ALA A 165 -33.12 -12.41 -23.54
C ALA A 165 -33.10 -13.68 -22.72
N GLU A 166 -33.29 -14.80 -23.40
CA GLU A 166 -33.32 -16.11 -22.77
C GLU A 166 -32.72 -17.15 -23.71
N ASP A 167 -31.90 -18.03 -23.14
CA ASP A 167 -31.50 -19.27 -23.74
C ASP A 167 -32.10 -20.41 -22.91
N THR A 168 -32.94 -21.22 -23.54
CA THR A 168 -33.71 -22.29 -22.89
C THR A 168 -32.92 -23.58 -22.72
N ASP A 169 -31.66 -23.66 -23.19
CA ASP A 169 -30.86 -24.87 -23.01
C ASP A 169 -30.69 -25.21 -21.52
N PRO A 170 -30.97 -26.45 -21.08
CA PRO A 170 -30.89 -26.82 -19.66
C PRO A 170 -29.47 -26.70 -19.07
N SER A 171 -28.42 -26.78 -19.90
CA SER A 171 -27.02 -26.85 -19.48
C SER A 171 -26.20 -25.61 -19.83
N LEU A 172 -26.51 -24.96 -20.95
CA LEU A 172 -25.82 -23.79 -21.51
C LEU A 172 -26.68 -22.53 -21.44
N GLY A 173 -27.93 -22.66 -21.02
CA GLY A 173 -28.91 -21.60 -21.04
C GLY A 173 -28.88 -20.67 -19.82
N PHE A 174 -29.54 -19.53 -19.98
CA PHE A 174 -29.62 -18.46 -18.99
C PHE A 174 -30.84 -17.56 -19.27
N VAL A 175 -31.20 -16.74 -18.28
CA VAL A 175 -32.18 -15.65 -18.42
C VAL A 175 -31.48 -14.33 -18.13
N LEU A 176 -31.55 -13.38 -19.05
CA LEU A 176 -31.04 -12.01 -18.90
C LEU A 176 -32.20 -11.05 -18.63
N LEU A 177 -32.12 -10.30 -17.54
CA LEU A 177 -33.14 -9.34 -17.14
C LEU A 177 -32.52 -8.11 -16.46
N PRO A 178 -33.23 -6.97 -16.36
CA PRO A 178 -32.80 -5.82 -15.58
C PRO A 178 -32.61 -6.16 -14.11
N ASP A 179 -31.48 -5.76 -13.53
CA ASP A 179 -31.25 -5.85 -12.09
C ASP A 179 -32.26 -4.96 -11.35
N LEU A 180 -32.57 -5.32 -10.10
CA LEU A 180 -33.46 -4.53 -9.24
C LEU A 180 -33.00 -3.07 -9.09
N LYS A 181 -31.69 -2.80 -9.21
CA LYS A 181 -31.11 -1.46 -9.06
C LYS A 181 -31.32 -0.56 -10.28
N TRP A 182 -31.77 -1.09 -11.42
CA TRP A 182 -31.97 -0.30 -12.63
C TRP A 182 -33.46 -0.12 -12.93
N ASP A 183 -33.85 1.13 -13.14
CA ASP A 183 -35.23 1.53 -13.41
C ASP A 183 -35.64 1.38 -14.89
N GLY A 184 -34.69 1.00 -15.75
CA GLY A 184 -34.90 0.83 -17.19
C GLY A 184 -34.98 2.13 -17.98
N LYS A 185 -34.70 3.30 -17.37
CA LYS A 185 -34.87 4.61 -18.02
C LYS A 185 -33.57 5.17 -18.55
N ASP A 186 -32.56 5.29 -17.69
CA ASP A 186 -31.27 5.87 -18.07
C ASP A 186 -30.26 4.78 -18.44
N LEU A 187 -29.73 4.84 -19.66
CA LEU A 187 -28.68 3.92 -20.11
C LEU A 187 -27.36 4.13 -19.36
N LYS A 188 -27.12 5.31 -18.78
CA LYS A 188 -25.91 5.59 -17.99
C LYS A 188 -25.87 4.80 -16.69
N SER A 189 -27.02 4.31 -16.22
CA SER A 189 -27.14 3.43 -15.05
C SER A 189 -27.51 2.00 -15.43
N LEU A 190 -27.37 1.62 -16.71
CA LEU A 190 -27.72 0.28 -17.19
C LEU A 190 -27.07 -0.80 -16.33
N TYR A 191 -27.95 -1.69 -15.83
CA TYR A 191 -27.58 -2.83 -15.01
C TYR A 191 -28.51 -4.00 -15.37
N LEU A 192 -27.93 -5.02 -16.02
CA LEU A 192 -28.59 -6.30 -16.30
C LEU A 192 -27.92 -7.43 -15.51
N LEU A 193 -28.69 -8.49 -15.29
CA LEU A 193 -28.27 -9.69 -14.58
C LEU A 193 -28.60 -10.91 -15.45
N ALA A 194 -27.60 -11.75 -15.74
CA ALA A 194 -27.79 -13.05 -16.36
C ALA A 194 -27.77 -14.13 -15.28
N ILE A 195 -28.86 -14.90 -15.17
CA ILE A 195 -29.02 -16.01 -14.23
C ILE A 195 -28.97 -17.31 -15.02
N VAL A 196 -28.04 -18.22 -14.70
CA VAL A 196 -27.90 -19.47 -15.45
C VAL A 196 -29.03 -20.45 -15.15
N ARG A 197 -29.38 -21.34 -16.08
CA ARG A 197 -30.38 -22.40 -15.84
C ARG A 197 -29.83 -23.55 -15.00
N LEU A 198 -28.53 -23.81 -15.13
CA LEU A 198 -27.88 -24.91 -14.41
C LEU A 198 -27.81 -24.62 -12.90
N THR A 199 -28.39 -25.49 -12.08
CA THR A 199 -28.61 -25.24 -10.63
C THR A 199 -27.46 -25.69 -9.73
N ASN A 200 -26.49 -26.44 -10.24
CA ASN A 200 -25.39 -27.00 -9.44
C ASN A 200 -24.17 -26.07 -9.32
N ILE A 201 -24.22 -24.85 -9.88
CA ILE A 201 -23.13 -23.87 -9.79
C ILE A 201 -23.50 -22.77 -8.79
N LYS A 202 -22.83 -22.73 -7.64
CA LYS A 202 -23.12 -21.78 -6.57
C LYS A 202 -22.29 -20.51 -6.68
N SER A 203 -21.02 -20.62 -7.09
CA SER A 203 -20.08 -19.49 -7.16
C SER A 203 -18.90 -19.78 -8.10
N LEU A 204 -17.90 -18.89 -8.12
CA LEU A 204 -16.63 -19.09 -8.85
C LEU A 204 -15.96 -20.43 -8.50
N ARG A 205 -16.04 -20.89 -7.24
CA ARG A 205 -15.39 -22.13 -6.77
C ARG A 205 -15.88 -23.40 -7.48
N ASP A 206 -17.07 -23.37 -8.06
CA ASP A 206 -17.65 -24.51 -8.78
C ASP A 206 -17.29 -24.52 -10.27
N LEU A 207 -16.73 -23.42 -10.80
CA LEU A 207 -16.40 -23.30 -12.21
C LEU A 207 -15.19 -24.16 -12.60
N THR A 208 -15.31 -24.81 -13.75
CA THR A 208 -14.34 -25.73 -14.35
C THR A 208 -14.39 -25.59 -15.87
N SER A 209 -13.50 -26.29 -16.59
CA SER A 209 -13.53 -26.35 -18.05
C SER A 209 -14.86 -26.82 -18.65
N GLU A 210 -15.64 -27.63 -17.94
CA GLU A 210 -16.98 -28.08 -18.37
C GLU A 210 -17.95 -26.91 -18.56
N HIS A 211 -17.72 -25.81 -17.84
CA HIS A 211 -18.59 -24.63 -17.85
C HIS A 211 -18.15 -23.57 -18.88
N LEU A 212 -17.02 -23.76 -19.57
CA LEU A 212 -16.55 -22.80 -20.58
C LEU A 212 -17.57 -22.53 -21.69
N PRO A 213 -18.27 -23.53 -22.26
CA PRO A 213 -19.29 -23.28 -23.28
C PRO A 213 -20.44 -22.40 -22.76
N LEU A 214 -20.88 -22.62 -21.52
CA LEU A 214 -21.91 -21.81 -20.85
C LEU A 214 -21.45 -20.36 -20.69
N LEU A 215 -20.23 -20.14 -20.17
CA LEU A 215 -19.69 -18.80 -19.92
C LEU A 215 -19.51 -17.99 -21.22
N LYS A 216 -19.00 -18.63 -22.28
CA LYS A 216 -18.86 -18.01 -23.60
C LYS A 216 -20.22 -17.71 -24.23
N ASN A 217 -21.18 -18.64 -24.13
CA ASN A 217 -22.54 -18.44 -24.62
C ASN A 217 -23.20 -17.22 -23.96
N ILE A 218 -23.09 -17.09 -22.64
CA ILE A 218 -23.61 -15.94 -21.89
C ILE A 218 -22.91 -14.65 -22.33
N HIS A 219 -21.57 -14.65 -22.42
CA HIS A 219 -20.82 -13.47 -22.86
C HIS A 219 -21.30 -12.98 -24.23
N ASP A 220 -21.30 -13.86 -25.22
CA ASP A 220 -21.56 -13.50 -26.62
C ASP A 220 -23.03 -13.13 -26.83
N LYS A 221 -23.97 -13.93 -26.31
CA LYS A 221 -25.41 -13.65 -26.49
C LYS A 221 -25.84 -12.40 -25.74
N CYS A 222 -25.41 -12.21 -24.48
CA CYS A 222 -25.79 -11.02 -23.73
C CYS A 222 -25.22 -9.75 -24.35
N THR A 223 -23.96 -9.73 -24.76
CA THR A 223 -23.35 -8.54 -25.37
C THR A 223 -23.98 -8.20 -26.71
N ASN A 224 -24.32 -9.19 -27.54
CA ASN A 224 -25.06 -8.99 -28.78
C ASN A 224 -26.46 -8.43 -28.54
N VAL A 225 -27.22 -9.01 -27.61
CA VAL A 225 -28.55 -8.52 -27.25
C VAL A 225 -28.49 -7.09 -26.70
N ILE A 226 -27.48 -6.78 -25.87
CA ILE A 226 -27.29 -5.42 -25.35
C ILE A 226 -27.00 -4.42 -26.47
N GLN A 227 -26.19 -4.83 -27.45
CA GLN A 227 -25.90 -4.01 -28.64
C GLN A 227 -27.16 -3.79 -29.49
N GLU A 228 -27.98 -4.82 -29.68
CA GLU A 228 -29.21 -4.76 -30.47
C GLU A 228 -30.31 -3.92 -29.80
N GLN A 229 -30.56 -4.15 -28.50
CA GLN A 229 -31.66 -3.52 -27.76
C GLN A 229 -31.32 -2.11 -27.25
N TYR A 230 -30.07 -1.89 -26.83
CA TYR A 230 -29.66 -0.65 -26.15
C TYR A 230 -28.60 0.14 -26.93
N GLY A 231 -28.14 -0.34 -28.09
CA GLY A 231 -27.15 0.35 -28.91
C GLY A 231 -25.74 0.43 -28.29
N LEU A 232 -25.46 -0.31 -27.22
CA LEU A 232 -24.18 -0.28 -26.52
C LEU A 232 -23.24 -1.38 -27.01
N PRO A 233 -22.04 -1.03 -27.52
CA PRO A 233 -21.06 -2.03 -27.91
C PRO A 233 -20.47 -2.75 -26.71
N SER A 234 -20.04 -4.00 -26.93
CA SER A 234 -19.41 -4.83 -25.90
C SER A 234 -18.23 -4.12 -25.20
N SER A 235 -17.49 -3.24 -25.90
CA SER A 235 -16.39 -2.47 -25.33
C SER A 235 -16.82 -1.42 -24.29
N ARG A 236 -18.11 -1.10 -24.22
CA ARG A 236 -18.71 -0.19 -23.24
C ARG A 236 -19.47 -0.92 -22.14
N ILE A 237 -19.37 -2.25 -22.08
CA ILE A 237 -20.02 -3.09 -21.08
C ILE A 237 -18.97 -3.72 -20.18
N ARG A 238 -19.17 -3.59 -18.86
CA ARG A 238 -18.43 -4.33 -17.85
C ARG A 238 -19.25 -5.58 -17.51
N SER A 239 -18.75 -6.76 -17.89
CA SER A 239 -19.34 -8.06 -17.55
C SER A 239 -18.51 -8.76 -16.46
N PHE A 240 -19.14 -9.13 -15.34
CA PHE A 240 -18.40 -9.64 -14.18
C PHE A 240 -19.24 -10.51 -13.24
N LEU A 241 -18.56 -11.28 -12.38
CA LEU A 241 -19.13 -12.10 -11.33
C LEU A 241 -18.66 -11.59 -9.97
N HIS A 242 -19.48 -11.75 -8.93
CA HIS A 242 -19.09 -11.42 -7.56
C HIS A 242 -18.47 -12.62 -6.83
N TYR A 243 -17.46 -12.35 -6.01
CA TYR A 243 -16.94 -13.26 -5.00
C TYR A 243 -16.71 -12.55 -3.65
N HIS A 244 -17.40 -12.90 -2.57
CA HIS A 244 -18.56 -13.78 -2.54
C HIS A 244 -19.79 -13.16 -3.25
N PRO A 245 -20.62 -14.00 -3.90
CA PRO A 245 -21.87 -13.53 -4.49
C PRO A 245 -22.90 -13.19 -3.41
N THR A 246 -23.88 -12.35 -3.75
CA THR A 246 -24.98 -12.02 -2.81
C THR A 246 -25.92 -13.21 -2.58
N PHE A 247 -26.02 -14.11 -3.55
CA PHE A 247 -26.77 -15.37 -3.46
C PHE A 247 -26.03 -16.48 -4.22
N TYR A 248 -26.13 -17.72 -3.75
CA TYR A 248 -25.33 -18.85 -4.21
C TYR A 248 -25.99 -19.63 -5.34
N HIS A 249 -26.22 -18.93 -6.44
CA HIS A 249 -26.61 -19.45 -7.75
C HIS A 249 -25.89 -18.62 -8.79
N LEU A 250 -25.14 -19.24 -9.71
CA LEU A 250 -24.26 -18.52 -10.63
C LEU A 250 -25.03 -17.45 -11.42
N HIS A 251 -24.53 -16.22 -11.34
CA HIS A 251 -25.07 -15.09 -12.07
C HIS A 251 -23.95 -14.15 -12.50
N ILE A 252 -24.19 -13.43 -13.60
CA ILE A 252 -23.24 -12.51 -14.21
C ILE A 252 -23.90 -11.15 -14.33
N HIS A 253 -23.19 -10.12 -13.89
CA HIS A 253 -23.60 -8.73 -13.97
C HIS A 253 -23.11 -8.12 -15.29
N PHE A 254 -23.98 -7.35 -15.95
CA PHE A 254 -23.64 -6.54 -17.11
C PHE A 254 -24.00 -5.09 -16.82
N THR A 255 -22.99 -4.22 -16.70
CA THR A 255 -23.20 -2.80 -16.40
C THR A 255 -22.57 -1.91 -17.46
N PHE A 256 -23.13 -0.72 -17.67
CA PHE A 256 -22.43 0.31 -18.45
C PHE A 256 -21.07 0.63 -17.83
N LEU A 257 -20.01 0.73 -18.64
CA LEU A 257 -18.63 0.83 -18.14
C LEU A 257 -18.38 2.08 -17.27
N GLN A 258 -19.00 3.21 -17.61
CA GLN A 258 -18.86 4.45 -16.83
C GLN A 258 -19.75 4.48 -15.58
N TYR A 259 -20.66 3.51 -15.43
CA TYR A 259 -21.47 3.43 -14.24
C TYR A 259 -20.64 2.89 -13.07
N ASP A 260 -20.56 3.66 -11.99
CA ASP A 260 -19.94 3.28 -10.72
C ASP A 260 -20.92 2.41 -9.91
N ALA A 261 -21.25 1.24 -10.47
CA ALA A 261 -22.22 0.33 -9.88
C ALA A 261 -21.67 -0.28 -8.57
N PRO A 262 -22.54 -0.56 -7.57
CA PRO A 262 -22.09 -1.24 -6.35
C PRO A 262 -21.49 -2.62 -6.65
N GLY A 263 -20.30 -2.89 -6.09
CA GLY A 263 -19.64 -4.20 -6.17
C GLY A 263 -18.70 -4.40 -7.36
N ILE A 264 -18.41 -3.36 -8.16
CA ILE A 264 -17.51 -3.44 -9.33
C ILE A 264 -16.01 -3.47 -9.00
N HIS A 265 -15.64 -3.33 -7.74
CA HIS A 265 -14.26 -3.21 -7.30
C HIS A 265 -13.54 -4.56 -7.30
N THR A 266 -12.21 -4.53 -7.45
CA THR A 266 -11.36 -5.72 -7.67
C THR A 266 -11.39 -6.76 -6.56
N GLU A 267 -11.72 -6.35 -5.34
CA GLU A 267 -11.85 -7.21 -4.16
C GLU A 267 -13.17 -7.99 -4.12
N ARG A 268 -14.02 -7.83 -5.13
CA ARG A 268 -15.28 -8.57 -5.27
C ARG A 268 -15.61 -8.96 -6.71
N ALA A 269 -15.41 -8.07 -7.67
CA ALA A 269 -15.73 -8.30 -9.08
C ALA A 269 -14.61 -9.04 -9.81
N HIS A 270 -15.00 -10.11 -10.51
CA HIS A 270 -14.13 -10.85 -11.42
C HIS A 270 -14.70 -10.73 -12.84
N LEU A 271 -13.95 -10.11 -13.75
CA LEU A 271 -14.38 -9.94 -15.14
C LEU A 271 -14.66 -11.31 -15.79
N LEU A 272 -15.78 -11.43 -16.49
CA LEU A 272 -16.20 -12.68 -17.13
C LEU A 272 -15.14 -13.17 -18.13
N THR A 273 -14.56 -12.26 -18.91
CA THR A 273 -13.50 -12.58 -19.88
C THR A 273 -12.23 -13.10 -19.20
N SER A 274 -11.84 -12.52 -18.07
CA SER A 274 -10.72 -13.03 -17.25
C SER A 274 -11.06 -14.40 -16.65
N VAL A 275 -12.29 -14.63 -16.22
CA VAL A 275 -12.76 -15.92 -15.69
C VAL A 275 -12.68 -17.02 -16.74
N ILE A 276 -13.13 -16.73 -17.96
CA ILE A 276 -13.01 -17.64 -19.11
C ILE A 276 -11.53 -17.95 -19.38
N ASN A 277 -10.69 -16.92 -19.52
CA ASN A 277 -9.27 -17.09 -19.80
C ASN A 277 -8.55 -17.88 -18.69
N ASN A 278 -8.86 -17.64 -17.42
CA ASN A 278 -8.27 -18.38 -16.30
C ASN A 278 -8.56 -19.88 -16.38
N ILE A 279 -9.79 -20.26 -16.75
CA ILE A 279 -10.20 -21.66 -16.89
C ILE A 279 -9.59 -22.30 -18.15
N GLU A 280 -9.43 -21.54 -19.23
CA GLU A 280 -8.73 -22.00 -20.45
C GLU A 280 -7.24 -22.28 -20.18
N LEU A 281 -6.60 -21.45 -19.36
CA LEU A 281 -5.20 -21.65 -18.93
C LEU A 281 -5.06 -22.81 -17.93
N LEU A 282 -6.00 -22.95 -17.01
CA LEU A 282 -6.00 -23.99 -15.99
C LEU A 282 -7.44 -24.50 -15.73
N PRO A 283 -7.81 -25.71 -16.20
CA PRO A 283 -9.19 -26.22 -16.15
C PRO A 283 -9.88 -26.23 -14.78
N ASN A 284 -9.11 -26.27 -13.69
CA ASN A 284 -9.58 -26.24 -12.31
C ASN A 284 -9.11 -24.99 -11.54
N TYR A 285 -8.79 -23.90 -12.25
CA TYR A 285 -8.22 -22.67 -11.69
C TYR A 285 -8.89 -22.23 -10.38
N TYR A 286 -10.22 -22.09 -10.41
CA TYR A 286 -10.97 -21.59 -9.26
C TYR A 286 -11.05 -22.56 -8.09
N LYS A 287 -10.69 -23.84 -8.28
CA LYS A 287 -10.58 -24.80 -7.17
C LYS A 287 -9.25 -24.67 -6.43
N VAL A 288 -8.20 -24.20 -7.10
CA VAL A 288 -6.83 -24.16 -6.55
C VAL A 288 -6.30 -22.74 -6.30
N ALA A 289 -6.90 -21.73 -6.92
CA ALA A 289 -6.51 -20.34 -6.75
C ALA A 289 -6.90 -19.81 -5.36
N SER A 290 -6.08 -18.92 -4.81
CA SER A 290 -6.50 -18.09 -3.69
C SER A 290 -7.38 -16.96 -4.19
N LEU A 291 -8.54 -16.76 -3.58
CA LEU A 291 -9.51 -15.74 -3.97
C LEU A 291 -9.64 -14.69 -2.86
N PRO A 292 -9.27 -13.42 -3.11
CA PRO A 292 -9.53 -12.37 -2.15
C PRO A 292 -11.03 -12.06 -2.11
N PHE A 293 -11.56 -11.81 -0.93
CA PHE A 293 -12.90 -11.24 -0.75
C PHE A 293 -12.94 -10.30 0.44
N THR A 294 -13.96 -9.45 0.50
CA THR A 294 -14.21 -8.57 1.65
C THR A 294 -15.27 -9.12 2.59
N VAL A 295 -15.06 -8.92 3.89
CA VAL A 295 -15.99 -9.30 4.95
C VAL A 295 -16.10 -8.16 5.96
N ARG A 296 -17.32 -7.87 6.41
CA ARG A 296 -17.58 -6.83 7.41
C ARG A 296 -17.62 -7.43 8.80
N GLU A 297 -17.25 -6.67 9.82
CA GLU A 297 -17.30 -7.15 11.21
C GLU A 297 -18.72 -7.53 11.68
N SER A 298 -19.74 -6.95 11.04
CA SER A 298 -21.15 -7.26 11.23
C SER A 298 -21.60 -8.58 10.57
N ASP A 299 -20.82 -9.13 9.64
CA ASP A 299 -21.20 -10.34 8.90
C ASP A 299 -20.99 -11.59 9.79
N LYS A 300 -21.93 -12.54 9.75
CA LYS A 300 -21.82 -13.81 10.49
C LYS A 300 -20.55 -14.60 10.12
N LEU A 301 -20.13 -14.51 8.86
CA LEU A 301 -18.92 -15.17 8.37
C LEU A 301 -17.67 -14.63 9.10
N PHE A 302 -17.63 -13.33 9.41
CA PHE A 302 -16.54 -12.75 10.17
C PHE A 302 -16.42 -13.38 11.55
N ALA A 303 -17.54 -13.63 12.25
CA ALA A 303 -17.52 -14.30 13.54
C ALA A 303 -16.92 -15.72 13.46
N VAL A 304 -17.23 -16.48 12.40
CA VAL A 304 -16.66 -17.82 12.19
C VAL A 304 -15.15 -17.75 11.90
N LEU A 305 -14.73 -16.81 11.05
CA LEU A 305 -13.31 -16.57 10.77
C LEU A 305 -12.57 -16.13 12.04
N LYS A 306 -13.24 -15.34 12.88
CA LYS A 306 -12.75 -14.87 14.18
C LYS A 306 -12.52 -16.03 15.15
N GLU A 307 -13.51 -16.90 15.32
CA GLU A 307 -13.41 -18.07 16.21
C GLU A 307 -12.29 -19.04 15.80
N LYS A 308 -12.05 -19.20 14.50
CA LYS A 308 -11.01 -20.09 13.99
C LYS A 308 -9.60 -19.47 13.98
N GLY A 309 -9.43 -18.22 14.39
CA GLY A 309 -8.13 -17.53 14.36
C GLY A 309 -7.59 -17.31 12.93
N LEU A 310 -8.46 -17.38 11.91
CA LEU A 310 -8.13 -17.26 10.48
C LEU A 310 -8.26 -15.82 9.97
N TYR A 311 -8.39 -14.89 10.91
CA TYR A 311 -8.26 -13.47 10.73
C TYR A 311 -6.95 -13.07 11.40
N VAL A 312 -6.16 -12.23 10.71
CA VAL A 312 -5.09 -11.51 11.40
C VAL A 312 -5.76 -10.38 12.17
N ALA A 313 -6.19 -10.65 13.40
CA ALA A 313 -6.05 -9.58 14.38
C ALA A 313 -4.55 -9.31 14.49
N CYS A 314 -4.17 -8.04 14.45
CA CYS A 314 -2.85 -7.62 14.86
C CYS A 314 -2.68 -8.04 16.34
N ILE A 315 -2.07 -9.20 16.62
CA ILE A 315 -1.77 -9.67 17.99
C ILE A 315 -0.41 -10.38 18.04
N CYS A 316 0.29 -10.03 19.12
CA CYS A 316 1.60 -10.43 19.62
C CYS A 316 1.81 -11.92 19.97
N GLU A 317 3.09 -12.24 20.24
CA GLU A 317 3.67 -13.39 21.00
C GLU A 317 3.61 -14.78 20.31
N ASP A 318 4.58 -15.71 20.38
CA ASP A 318 5.68 -15.93 21.34
C ASP A 318 6.78 -16.89 20.77
N THR A 319 7.92 -17.01 21.47
CA THR A 319 9.05 -17.99 21.43
C THR A 319 10.49 -17.57 21.01
N ARG A 320 11.31 -17.54 22.08
CA ARG A 320 12.77 -17.47 22.39
C ARG A 320 13.87 -17.69 21.33
N LEU A 321 14.86 -16.78 21.32
CA LEU A 321 16.27 -17.02 21.75
C LEU A 321 17.16 -15.73 21.61
N GLU A 322 17.67 -15.30 22.78
CA GLU A 322 18.91 -14.60 23.19
C GLU A 322 19.61 -13.42 22.42
N LEU A 323 19.77 -12.32 23.20
CA LEU A 323 20.84 -11.29 23.32
C LEU A 323 21.17 -10.35 22.11
N SER A 324 21.36 -9.03 22.21
CA SER A 324 21.35 -8.03 23.31
C SER A 324 21.52 -6.59 22.73
N HIS A 325 21.01 -5.57 23.45
CA HIS A 325 21.22 -4.10 23.34
C HIS A 325 20.40 -3.28 22.30
N ALA A 326 19.48 -2.42 22.80
CA ALA A 326 18.63 -1.53 22.00
C ALA A 326 18.28 -0.18 22.71
N PRO A 327 18.29 0.96 21.99
CA PRO A 327 17.71 2.26 22.37
C PRO A 327 16.29 2.56 21.84
N LEU A 328 15.73 3.67 22.35
CA LEU A 328 14.38 4.25 22.16
C LEU A 328 14.11 4.79 20.75
N ILE A 329 12.85 4.68 20.28
CA ILE A 329 12.39 5.09 18.93
C ILE A 329 11.06 5.84 19.01
N ILE A 330 10.86 6.86 18.16
CA ILE A 330 9.66 7.71 18.05
C ILE A 330 9.05 7.64 16.64
N SER A 331 7.71 7.74 16.50
CA SER A 331 7.01 7.85 15.20
C SER A 331 5.66 8.60 15.27
N SER A 332 5.47 9.60 14.39
CA SER A 332 4.23 10.36 14.03
C SER A 332 3.71 11.49 14.97
N LEU A 333 3.30 12.61 14.37
CA LEU A 333 3.09 13.97 14.95
C LEU A 333 1.97 14.14 16.00
N GLN A 334 1.14 13.13 16.26
CA GLN A 334 0.14 13.18 17.35
C GLN A 334 0.38 12.16 18.47
N VAL A 335 1.10 11.07 18.17
CA VAL A 335 1.33 9.96 19.09
C VAL A 335 2.71 9.39 18.83
N CYS A 336 3.59 9.39 19.83
CA CYS A 336 4.92 8.82 19.78
C CYS A 336 4.94 7.42 20.39
N TRP A 337 5.59 6.47 19.71
CA TRP A 337 6.10 5.28 20.39
C TRP A 337 7.31 5.64 21.25
N ALA A 338 7.49 4.91 22.34
CA ALA A 338 8.67 4.99 23.19
C ALA A 338 9.05 3.57 23.63
N TYR A 339 10.35 3.26 23.58
CA TYR A 339 10.90 1.95 23.94
C TYR A 339 12.09 2.13 24.86
N LEU A 340 11.96 1.73 26.13
CA LEU A 340 13.01 1.87 27.13
C LEU A 340 13.56 0.51 27.50
N SER A 341 14.89 0.37 27.56
CA SER A 341 15.51 -0.85 28.07
C SER A 341 15.40 -0.90 29.60
N ALA A 342 14.90 -2.02 30.12
CA ALA A 342 14.90 -2.28 31.56
C ALA A 342 16.33 -2.60 32.04
N PRO A 343 16.74 -2.15 33.24
CA PRO A 343 18.02 -2.48 33.83
C PRO A 343 18.09 -3.95 34.30
N SER A 344 16.96 -4.55 34.66
CA SER A 344 16.82 -5.99 34.91
C SER A 344 15.45 -6.50 34.48
N PRO A 345 15.29 -7.81 34.24
CA PRO A 345 14.02 -8.40 33.81
C PRO A 345 12.89 -8.34 34.84
N GLU A 346 13.25 -8.29 36.13
CA GLU A 346 12.33 -8.34 37.27
C GLU A 346 12.02 -6.94 37.85
N ALA A 347 12.65 -5.87 37.32
CA ALA A 347 12.43 -4.51 37.81
C ALA A 347 10.99 -4.05 37.52
N SER A 348 10.34 -3.47 38.53
CA SER A 348 9.09 -2.74 38.32
C SER A 348 9.38 -1.29 37.94
N ALA A 349 8.55 -0.67 37.10
CA ALA A 349 8.79 0.67 36.59
C ALA A 349 7.63 1.62 36.91
N ARG A 350 7.96 2.84 37.33
CA ARG A 350 7.00 3.95 37.39
C ARG A 350 7.36 4.98 36.33
N LEU A 351 6.42 5.18 35.42
CA LEU A 351 6.52 6.17 34.34
C LEU A 351 5.87 7.49 34.76
N VAL A 352 6.57 8.59 34.56
CA VAL A 352 6.08 9.96 34.73
C VAL A 352 6.32 10.73 33.43
N VAL A 353 5.25 11.11 32.76
CA VAL A 353 5.29 11.93 31.55
C VAL A 353 4.98 13.38 31.91
N GLN A 354 5.91 14.27 31.62
CA GLN A 354 5.80 15.73 31.72
C GLN A 354 5.90 16.35 30.33
N GLU A 355 5.56 17.64 30.20
CA GLU A 355 5.50 18.31 28.89
C GLU A 355 6.78 18.19 28.04
N ASN A 356 7.95 18.23 28.68
CA ASN A 356 9.24 18.23 27.99
C ASN A 356 10.14 17.06 28.37
N SER A 357 9.68 16.18 29.25
CA SER A 357 10.51 15.10 29.78
C SER A 357 9.70 13.87 30.13
N LEU A 358 10.37 12.74 30.03
CA LEU A 358 9.86 11.44 30.38
C LEU A 358 10.79 10.84 31.42
N THR A 359 10.28 10.64 32.64
CA THR A 359 11.05 10.05 33.74
C THR A 359 10.54 8.64 34.00
N VAL A 360 11.47 7.68 34.07
CA VAL A 360 11.19 6.32 34.51
C VAL A 360 12.00 6.00 35.75
N ALA A 361 11.30 5.65 36.82
CA ALA A 361 11.91 5.13 38.03
C ALA A 361 11.78 3.60 38.01
N TRP A 362 12.90 2.91 37.99
CA TRP A 362 12.99 1.47 38.10
C TRP A 362 13.20 1.08 39.57
N TYR A 363 12.38 0.18 40.08
CA TYR A 363 12.49 -0.40 41.41
C TYR A 363 13.04 -1.82 41.28
N MET A 364 14.24 -2.01 41.81
CA MET A 364 14.93 -3.29 41.80
C MET A 364 14.60 -4.08 43.06
N ASP A 365 14.69 -5.41 42.99
CA ASP A 365 14.47 -6.28 44.17
C ASP A 365 15.50 -6.06 45.28
N SER A 366 16.66 -5.46 44.97
CA SER A 366 17.66 -5.02 45.95
C SER A 366 17.18 -3.85 46.84
N GLY A 367 16.05 -3.23 46.51
CA GLY A 367 15.54 -2.01 47.15
C GLY A 367 16.11 -0.72 46.56
N ASP A 368 17.03 -0.81 45.58
CA ASP A 368 17.60 0.34 44.89
C ASP A 368 16.61 0.91 43.86
N ILE A 369 16.58 2.24 43.76
CA ILE A 369 15.76 2.96 42.78
C ILE A 369 16.68 3.63 41.76
N LEU A 370 16.54 3.23 40.49
CA LEU A 370 17.24 3.87 39.38
C LEU A 370 16.26 4.78 38.63
N SER A 371 16.48 6.09 38.68
CA SER A 371 15.70 7.06 37.92
C SER A 371 16.44 7.48 36.65
N GLN A 372 15.77 7.39 35.51
CA GLN A 372 16.26 7.86 34.21
C GLN A 372 15.29 8.91 33.67
N THR A 373 15.78 10.02 33.16
CA THR A 373 14.93 11.07 32.58
C THR A 373 15.41 11.41 31.17
N ALA A 374 14.53 11.21 30.20
CA ALA A 374 14.75 11.60 28.82
C ALA A 374 14.03 12.93 28.54
N SER A 375 14.77 13.95 28.11
CA SER A 375 14.20 15.27 27.79
C SER A 375 14.12 15.47 26.28
N LEU A 376 13.00 16.04 25.82
CA LEU A 376 12.83 16.42 24.41
C LEU A 376 13.78 17.56 24.05
N PRO A 377 14.39 17.51 22.85
CA PRO A 377 15.19 18.61 22.36
C PRO A 377 14.41 19.92 22.29
N SER A 378 15.03 21.02 22.67
CA SER A 378 14.45 22.36 22.51
C SER A 378 14.04 22.67 21.06
N SER A 379 14.76 22.11 20.08
CA SER A 379 14.55 22.26 18.64
C SER A 379 13.29 21.57 18.08
N ILE A 380 12.71 20.59 18.77
CA ILE A 380 11.52 19.88 18.26
C ILE A 380 10.25 20.67 18.59
N PRO A 381 9.35 20.94 17.64
CA PRO A 381 8.18 21.81 17.85
C PRO A 381 7.01 21.14 18.61
N ILE A 382 7.27 20.08 19.38
CA ILE A 382 6.24 19.31 20.10
C ILE A 382 6.56 19.19 21.59
N LYS A 383 5.52 18.97 22.39
CA LYS A 383 5.54 18.62 23.82
C LYS A 383 4.80 17.30 24.00
N PHE A 384 5.13 16.54 25.03
CA PHE A 384 4.31 15.41 25.45
C PHE A 384 3.05 15.90 26.16
N LYS A 385 1.93 15.20 25.97
CA LYS A 385 0.71 15.44 26.72
C LYS A 385 0.80 14.74 28.07
N PRO A 386 0.81 15.49 29.19
CA PRO A 386 1.01 14.88 30.51
C PRO A 386 -0.08 13.85 30.83
N ARG A 387 0.32 12.74 31.47
CA ARG A 387 -0.57 11.66 31.95
C ARG A 387 -1.36 10.91 30.87
N GLU A 388 -1.06 11.12 29.59
CA GLU A 388 -1.72 10.43 28.48
C GLU A 388 -0.80 9.40 27.84
N VAL A 389 -0.73 8.25 28.50
CA VAL A 389 0.00 7.06 28.04
C VAL A 389 -1.02 5.99 27.66
N SER A 390 -0.80 5.34 26.53
CA SER A 390 -1.59 4.18 26.11
C SER A 390 -0.67 3.04 25.68
N SER A 391 -1.21 1.83 25.58
CA SER A 391 -0.46 0.64 25.12
C SER A 391 0.83 0.39 25.93
N LEU A 392 0.80 0.63 27.24
CA LEU A 392 1.92 0.34 28.14
C LEU A 392 2.08 -1.17 28.27
N ILE A 393 3.19 -1.69 27.75
CA ILE A 393 3.54 -3.10 27.76
C ILE A 393 4.96 -3.22 28.31
N GLN A 394 5.12 -4.04 29.36
CA GLN A 394 6.41 -4.44 29.88
C GLN A 394 6.71 -5.86 29.39
N GLU A 395 7.74 -6.00 28.57
CA GLU A 395 8.32 -7.27 28.14
C GLU A 395 9.70 -7.38 28.78
N GLU A 396 10.19 -8.59 29.11
CA GLU A 396 11.44 -8.86 29.87
C GLU A 396 12.49 -7.73 29.88
N LYS A 397 12.95 -7.26 28.70
CA LYS A 397 14.00 -6.23 28.57
C LYS A 397 13.52 -4.84 28.18
N TYR A 398 12.24 -4.65 27.92
CA TYR A 398 11.69 -3.41 27.38
C TYR A 398 10.42 -2.95 28.08
N LEU A 399 10.35 -1.66 28.36
CA LEU A 399 9.11 -0.95 28.62
C LEU A 399 8.72 -0.20 27.35
N SER A 400 7.59 -0.57 26.75
CA SER A 400 7.06 0.04 25.54
C SER A 400 5.73 0.73 25.81
N PHE A 401 5.51 1.90 25.24
CA PHE A 401 4.25 2.62 25.37
C PHE A 401 4.09 3.69 24.30
N ARG A 402 2.86 4.19 24.17
CA ARG A 402 2.52 5.33 23.31
C ARG A 402 2.25 6.56 24.15
N VAL A 403 2.84 7.69 23.77
CA VAL A 403 2.64 9.02 24.39
C VAL A 403 2.00 9.95 23.39
N GLN A 404 0.93 10.65 23.76
CA GLN A 404 0.37 11.68 22.90
C GLN A 404 1.26 12.93 22.89
N THR A 405 1.35 13.61 21.75
CA THR A 405 2.09 14.87 21.61
C THR A 405 1.15 16.02 21.29
N MET A 406 1.53 17.22 21.72
CA MET A 406 0.87 18.48 21.39
C MET A 406 1.91 19.47 20.82
N PRO A 407 1.52 20.37 19.91
CA PRO A 407 2.45 21.38 19.39
C PRO A 407 2.89 22.35 20.51
N LYS A 408 4.15 22.81 20.45
CA LYS A 408 4.67 23.82 21.40
C LYS A 408 3.93 25.16 21.29
N ASN A 409 3.41 25.50 20.10
CA ASN A 409 2.65 26.72 19.83
C ASN A 409 1.23 26.36 19.38
N LEU A 410 0.19 26.93 20.01
CA LEU A 410 -1.21 26.73 19.62
C LEU A 410 -1.60 27.45 18.30
N THR A 411 -0.73 28.29 17.76
CA THR A 411 -0.95 28.97 16.48
C THR A 411 -0.19 28.26 15.36
N GLY A 412 -0.81 27.23 14.78
CA GLY A 412 -0.37 26.59 13.55
C GLY A 412 -1.47 26.73 12.50
N SER A 413 -1.43 27.80 11.71
CA SER A 413 -2.10 27.80 10.40
C SER A 413 -1.24 26.99 9.42
N PHE A 414 -1.88 26.46 8.37
CA PHE A 414 -1.27 25.76 7.23
C PHE A 414 0.02 26.41 6.67
N ALA A 415 0.24 27.70 6.95
CA ALA A 415 1.38 28.48 6.48
C ALA A 415 2.73 28.16 7.15
N VAL A 416 2.81 27.48 8.30
CA VAL A 416 4.11 27.19 8.95
C VAL A 416 4.70 25.85 8.49
N GLU A 417 3.87 24.88 8.11
CA GLU A 417 4.34 23.57 7.63
C GLU A 417 4.70 23.57 6.13
N VAL A 418 4.25 24.57 5.38
CA VAL A 418 4.51 24.70 3.92
C VAL A 418 5.79 25.50 3.62
N VAL A 419 6.43 26.15 4.60
CA VAL A 419 7.57 27.06 4.35
C VAL A 419 8.91 26.55 4.88
N ASP A 420 8.98 25.36 5.49
CA ASP A 420 10.26 24.77 5.94
C ASP A 420 10.73 23.58 5.07
N SER A 421 10.28 23.51 3.82
CA SER A 421 10.86 22.61 2.80
C SER A 421 12.25 23.04 2.33
N ASP A 422 12.77 24.17 2.81
CA ASP A 422 14.08 24.72 2.46
C ASP A 422 15.19 24.36 3.45
N GLN A 423 15.03 23.30 4.26
CA GLN A 423 16.18 22.70 4.93
C GLN A 423 16.96 21.79 3.98
N ASN A 424 17.75 22.41 3.10
CA ASN A 424 18.91 21.82 2.43
C ASN A 424 18.74 20.33 2.03
N ASP A 425 17.71 20.01 1.26
CA ASP A 425 17.73 18.81 0.44
C ASP A 425 18.80 19.04 -0.62
N SER A 426 20.05 18.74 -0.26
CA SER A 426 21.12 18.55 -1.22
C SER A 426 20.61 17.48 -2.17
N ILE A 427 20.17 17.89 -3.36
CA ILE A 427 19.88 17.00 -4.47
C ILE A 427 21.03 16.00 -4.48
N LEU A 428 20.77 14.74 -4.11
CA LEU A 428 21.77 13.68 -4.11
C LEU A 428 22.16 13.50 -5.57
N ARG A 429 23.20 14.22 -6.01
CA ARG A 429 23.77 14.01 -7.35
C ARG A 429 24.36 12.62 -7.34
N ASP A 430 24.17 11.90 -8.44
CA ASP A 430 24.89 10.64 -8.66
C ASP A 430 26.38 10.91 -8.40
N PRO A 431 27.07 10.06 -7.63
CA PRO A 431 28.51 10.16 -7.52
C PRO A 431 29.08 9.98 -8.92
N GLU A 432 29.54 11.09 -9.53
CA GLU A 432 30.22 11.02 -10.81
C GLU A 432 31.40 10.05 -10.65
N PRO A 433 31.62 9.09 -11.58
CA PRO A 433 32.55 7.98 -11.40
C PRO A 433 34.03 8.41 -11.38
N GLY A 434 34.32 9.71 -11.55
CA GLY A 434 35.67 10.27 -11.56
C GLY A 434 36.42 9.97 -12.85
N ILE A 435 35.69 9.38 -13.81
CA ILE A 435 36.10 9.10 -15.17
C ILE A 435 35.63 10.28 -16.00
N MET A 436 36.57 10.93 -16.68
CA MET A 436 36.29 12.06 -17.55
C MET A 436 36.42 11.64 -19.01
N SER A 437 35.53 12.18 -19.84
CA SER A 437 35.56 11.94 -21.28
C SER A 437 36.89 12.41 -21.89
N ASN A 438 37.50 11.55 -22.70
CA ASN A 438 38.77 11.77 -23.40
C ASN A 438 39.99 11.99 -22.50
N ILE A 439 39.93 11.58 -21.22
CA ILE A 439 41.06 11.64 -20.30
C ILE A 439 41.50 10.21 -19.94
N PRO A 440 42.80 9.87 -20.05
CA PRO A 440 43.30 8.58 -19.59
C PRO A 440 43.07 8.38 -18.09
N CYS A 441 42.57 7.20 -17.74
CA CYS A 441 42.35 6.82 -16.35
C CYS A 441 42.88 5.41 -16.05
N LYS A 442 43.24 5.19 -14.79
CA LYS A 442 43.60 3.89 -14.22
C LYS A 442 42.50 3.46 -13.27
N ILE A 443 42.13 2.18 -13.33
CA ILE A 443 41.18 1.59 -12.39
C ILE A 443 41.94 0.61 -11.51
N LEU A 444 41.95 0.88 -10.20
CA LEU A 444 42.74 0.18 -9.21
C LEU A 444 41.83 -0.56 -8.24
N CYS A 445 42.22 -1.74 -7.77
CA CYS A 445 41.54 -2.40 -6.69
C CYS A 445 41.70 -1.59 -5.40
N SER A 446 40.60 -1.19 -4.76
CA SER A 446 40.68 -0.38 -3.54
C SER A 446 41.27 -1.09 -2.34
N CYS A 447 41.38 -2.42 -2.38
CA CYS A 447 41.96 -3.21 -1.29
C CYS A 447 43.50 -3.21 -1.31
N CYS A 448 44.11 -3.30 -2.50
CA CYS A 448 45.57 -3.49 -2.63
C CYS A 448 46.26 -2.56 -3.64
N GLY A 449 45.50 -1.67 -4.29
CA GLY A 449 45.99 -0.71 -5.29
C GLY A 449 46.41 -1.32 -6.63
N PHE A 450 46.11 -2.61 -6.87
CA PHE A 450 46.48 -3.30 -8.11
C PHE A 450 45.65 -2.80 -9.30
N ASN A 451 46.28 -2.53 -10.45
CA ASN A 451 45.58 -2.15 -11.68
C ASN A 451 44.75 -3.34 -12.20
N ILE A 452 43.44 -3.16 -12.32
CA ILE A 452 42.54 -4.25 -12.75
C ILE A 452 42.33 -4.31 -14.27
N LEU A 453 42.80 -3.30 -15.00
CA LEU A 453 42.71 -3.23 -16.45
C LEU A 453 43.73 -4.15 -17.13
N SER A 454 43.41 -4.59 -18.34
CA SER A 454 44.34 -5.31 -19.22
C SER A 454 45.48 -4.42 -19.73
N SER A 455 45.23 -3.10 -19.85
CA SER A 455 46.18 -2.06 -20.23
C SER A 455 46.61 -1.22 -19.02
N GLU A 456 47.68 -0.42 -19.17
CA GLU A 456 48.16 0.47 -18.11
C GLU A 456 47.13 1.57 -17.76
N CYS A 457 46.42 2.07 -18.78
CA CYS A 457 45.33 3.03 -18.66
C CYS A 457 44.29 2.80 -19.77
N VAL A 458 43.11 3.39 -19.60
CA VAL A 458 42.01 3.39 -20.59
C VAL A 458 41.48 4.81 -20.77
N THR A 459 41.04 5.14 -21.98
CA THR A 459 40.42 6.44 -22.30
C THR A 459 39.04 6.19 -22.91
N PHE A 460 37.99 6.77 -22.33
CA PHE A 460 36.62 6.65 -22.82
C PHE A 460 36.23 7.91 -23.59
N LYS A 461 35.59 7.75 -24.75
CA LYS A 461 35.07 8.88 -25.55
C LYS A 461 33.72 9.38 -25.03
N ARG A 462 32.94 8.52 -24.38
CA ARG A 462 31.64 8.86 -23.80
C ARG A 462 31.57 8.33 -22.39
N VAL A 463 31.20 9.20 -21.45
CA VAL A 463 30.92 8.86 -20.06
C VAL A 463 29.49 9.32 -19.79
N LEU A 464 28.57 8.37 -19.64
CA LEU A 464 27.13 8.64 -19.63
C LEU A 464 26.45 7.99 -18.42
N PRO A 465 25.46 8.64 -17.79
CA PRO A 465 24.65 7.99 -16.78
C PRO A 465 23.81 6.88 -17.42
N LEU A 466 23.63 5.77 -16.71
CA LEU A 466 22.63 4.77 -17.03
C LEU A 466 21.23 5.36 -16.78
N PRO A 467 20.22 5.00 -17.60
CA PRO A 467 18.84 5.38 -17.32
C PRO A 467 18.46 4.93 -15.91
N SER A 468 17.82 5.80 -15.14
CA SER A 468 17.30 5.42 -13.83
C SER A 468 16.26 4.32 -14.01
N CYS A 469 16.32 3.30 -13.16
CA CYS A 469 15.47 2.10 -13.18
C CYS A 469 13.96 2.34 -12.99
N LEU A 470 13.54 3.60 -12.93
CA LEU A 470 12.15 4.05 -12.81
C LEU A 470 11.50 4.37 -14.15
N PHE A 471 12.27 4.38 -15.23
CA PHE A 471 11.76 4.65 -16.57
C PHE A 471 12.02 3.42 -17.44
N ASP A 472 10.95 2.86 -17.99
CA ASP A 472 11.07 1.83 -19.01
C ASP A 472 11.64 2.48 -20.27
N VAL A 473 12.67 1.87 -20.84
CA VAL A 473 13.25 2.33 -22.11
C VAL A 473 12.21 2.23 -23.23
N GLY A 474 11.21 1.36 -23.07
CA GLY A 474 10.04 1.27 -23.94
C GLY A 474 9.18 2.53 -24.00
N ASP A 475 9.18 3.37 -22.95
CA ASP A 475 8.41 4.62 -22.93
C ASP A 475 9.01 5.71 -23.83
N PHE A 476 10.29 5.56 -24.22
CA PHE A 476 11.00 6.52 -25.08
C PHE A 476 11.01 6.13 -26.57
N PHE A 477 10.70 4.86 -26.90
CA PHE A 477 10.72 4.37 -28.28
C PHE A 477 9.33 3.85 -28.68
N CYS A 478 8.56 4.69 -29.38
CA CYS A 478 7.19 4.40 -29.81
C CYS A 478 7.02 3.22 -30.79
N HIS A 479 8.10 2.53 -31.19
CA HIS A 479 8.03 1.36 -32.08
C HIS A 479 9.18 0.38 -31.80
N ASP A 480 8.96 -0.59 -30.92
CA ASP A 480 9.62 -1.89 -31.08
C ASP A 480 8.70 -3.02 -30.58
N HIS A 481 8.35 -3.92 -31.49
CA HIS A 481 7.55 -5.13 -31.20
C HIS A 481 8.49 -6.32 -31.03
N GLY A 482 9.38 -6.22 -30.03
CA GLY A 482 10.35 -7.26 -29.71
C GLY A 482 10.47 -7.46 -28.21
N ASP A 483 10.41 -8.71 -27.77
CA ASP A 483 10.52 -9.17 -26.38
C ASP A 483 11.97 -9.05 -25.84
N THR A 484 12.68 -8.01 -26.25
CA THR A 484 14.07 -7.76 -25.88
C THR A 484 14.16 -6.53 -25.00
N LYS A 485 14.29 -6.74 -23.69
CA LYS A 485 14.78 -5.71 -22.77
C LYS A 485 16.02 -5.07 -23.39
N VAL A 486 15.94 -3.78 -23.74
CA VAL A 486 17.08 -3.03 -24.27
C VAL A 486 18.14 -2.95 -23.16
N HIS A 487 19.11 -3.84 -23.20
CA HIS A 487 20.25 -3.79 -22.29
C HIS A 487 21.20 -2.69 -22.75
N ALA A 488 21.35 -1.62 -21.96
CA ALA A 488 22.36 -0.60 -22.17
C ALA A 488 23.78 -1.20 -21.99
N ASN A 489 24.32 -1.77 -23.06
CA ASN A 489 25.65 -2.37 -23.09
C ASN A 489 26.68 -1.32 -23.58
N PRO A 490 27.80 -1.12 -22.87
CA PRO A 490 28.84 -0.18 -23.27
C PRO A 490 29.61 -0.69 -24.49
N SER A 491 29.87 0.17 -25.49
CA SER A 491 30.90 -0.12 -26.50
C SER A 491 32.31 0.05 -25.93
N GLU A 492 33.34 -0.33 -26.68
CA GLU A 492 34.74 -0.12 -26.28
C GLU A 492 35.12 1.36 -26.05
N ALA A 493 34.30 2.30 -26.53
CA ALA A 493 34.52 3.73 -26.33
C ALA A 493 33.73 4.31 -25.14
N ASP A 494 32.90 3.51 -24.46
CA ASP A 494 31.91 3.97 -23.50
C ASP A 494 32.21 3.53 -22.07
N CYS A 495 31.91 4.43 -21.14
CA CYS A 495 31.75 4.13 -19.73
C CYS A 495 30.34 4.58 -19.30
N LEU A 496 29.48 3.63 -18.91
CA LEU A 496 28.13 3.92 -18.42
C LEU A 496 28.13 3.85 -16.89
N TYR A 497 27.63 4.85 -16.17
CA TYR A 497 27.69 4.88 -14.70
C TYR A 497 26.31 5.01 -14.04
N SER A 498 26.22 4.56 -12.80
CA SER A 498 25.02 4.64 -11.94
C SER A 498 25.47 4.90 -10.51
N SER A 499 24.54 5.05 -9.56
CA SER A 499 24.89 5.25 -8.16
C SER A 499 25.72 4.13 -7.51
N SER A 500 25.58 2.88 -7.95
CA SER A 500 26.31 1.73 -7.37
C SER A 500 27.66 1.43 -8.04
N GLY A 501 27.88 1.92 -9.26
CA GLY A 501 29.10 1.61 -10.01
C GLY A 501 29.04 2.03 -11.47
N PHE A 502 29.98 1.51 -12.25
CA PHE A 502 30.09 1.79 -13.67
C PHE A 502 30.33 0.52 -14.50
N HIS A 503 29.91 0.58 -15.76
CA HIS A 503 29.94 -0.49 -16.73
C HIS A 503 30.85 -0.11 -17.89
N ILE A 504 31.77 -1.02 -18.22
CA ILE A 504 32.73 -0.90 -19.32
C ILE A 504 32.70 -2.16 -20.19
N HIS A 505 33.27 -2.07 -21.39
CA HIS A 505 33.35 -3.22 -22.28
C HIS A 505 34.23 -4.34 -21.69
N PRO A 506 33.85 -5.63 -21.82
CA PRO A 506 34.58 -6.77 -21.24
C PRO A 506 36.05 -6.90 -21.68
N SER A 507 36.43 -6.36 -22.84
CA SER A 507 37.80 -6.43 -23.39
C SER A 507 38.84 -5.71 -22.53
N PHE A 508 38.41 -4.76 -21.71
CA PHE A 508 39.30 -4.05 -20.77
C PHE A 508 39.67 -4.86 -19.53
N ILE A 509 39.01 -5.99 -19.28
CA ILE A 509 39.22 -6.80 -18.09
C ILE A 509 39.72 -8.19 -18.47
N ASP A 510 41.00 -8.42 -18.24
CA ASP A 510 41.66 -9.72 -18.40
C ASP A 510 41.45 -10.62 -17.16
N ILE A 511 40.21 -10.79 -16.73
CA ILE A 511 39.84 -11.68 -15.63
C ILE A 511 38.78 -12.63 -16.18
N SER A 512 38.99 -13.94 -15.95
CA SER A 512 38.10 -15.01 -16.37
C SER A 512 36.99 -15.25 -15.35
N GLY A 513 35.79 -15.55 -15.83
CA GLY A 513 34.61 -15.88 -15.02
C GLY A 513 33.64 -14.72 -14.83
N ASP A 514 32.45 -15.08 -14.33
CA ASP A 514 31.34 -14.13 -14.17
C ASP A 514 31.54 -13.16 -13.00
N ILE A 515 32.39 -13.52 -12.04
CA ILE A 515 32.68 -12.75 -10.84
C ILE A 515 34.14 -12.31 -10.90
N LEU A 516 34.33 -10.99 -10.88
CA LEU A 516 35.63 -10.38 -11.00
C LEU A 516 36.30 -10.32 -9.62
N HIS A 517 37.41 -11.04 -9.49
CA HIS A 517 38.28 -11.00 -8.32
C HIS A 517 39.60 -10.32 -8.68
N CYS A 518 40.12 -9.46 -7.80
CA CYS A 518 41.43 -8.85 -7.98
C CYS A 518 42.51 -9.94 -8.07
N LYS A 519 43.34 -9.93 -9.12
CA LYS A 519 44.42 -10.90 -9.33
C LYS A 519 45.46 -10.93 -8.19
N LYS A 520 45.58 -9.85 -7.40
CA LYS A 520 46.57 -9.73 -6.32
C LYS A 520 46.05 -10.13 -4.94
N CYS A 521 44.91 -9.57 -4.51
CA CYS A 521 44.37 -9.80 -3.16
C CYS A 521 43.09 -10.61 -3.14
N LEU A 522 42.59 -11.06 -4.29
CA LEU A 522 41.34 -11.81 -4.44
C LEU A 522 40.09 -11.08 -3.95
N ALA A 523 40.16 -9.77 -3.71
CA ALA A 523 38.99 -8.97 -3.37
C ALA A 523 37.98 -8.97 -4.53
N TRP A 524 36.70 -9.09 -4.20
CA TRP A 524 35.61 -9.00 -5.17
C TRP A 524 35.45 -7.54 -5.62
N ILE A 525 35.63 -7.31 -6.94
CA ILE A 525 35.62 -5.97 -7.56
C ILE A 525 34.43 -5.73 -8.52
N GLY A 526 33.74 -6.79 -8.96
CA GLY A 526 32.64 -6.62 -9.92
C GLY A 526 32.09 -7.92 -10.48
N THR A 527 31.28 -7.80 -11.54
CA THR A 527 30.72 -8.92 -12.32
C THR A 527 30.99 -8.71 -13.81
N LYS A 528 31.02 -9.80 -14.58
CA LYS A 528 31.28 -9.76 -16.02
C LYS A 528 30.39 -10.76 -16.74
N ASN A 529 29.90 -10.36 -17.92
CA ASN A 529 29.29 -11.26 -18.88
C ASN A 529 29.90 -10.99 -20.27
N ASN A 530 29.32 -11.60 -21.32
CA ASN A 530 29.83 -11.44 -22.69
C ASN A 530 29.69 -10.02 -23.25
N SER A 531 28.82 -9.17 -22.69
CA SER A 531 28.48 -7.85 -23.23
C SER A 531 28.94 -6.67 -22.38
N ARG A 532 29.16 -6.87 -21.07
CA ARG A 532 29.53 -5.81 -20.12
C ARG A 532 30.33 -6.36 -18.95
N ALA A 533 31.23 -5.54 -18.43
CA ALA A 533 31.82 -5.71 -17.12
C ALA A 533 31.35 -4.58 -16.20
N CYS A 534 30.82 -4.94 -15.03
CA CYS A 534 30.35 -4.02 -14.02
C CYS A 534 31.31 -3.95 -12.84
N LEU A 535 31.68 -2.75 -12.43
CA LEU A 535 32.63 -2.47 -11.35
C LEU A 535 31.99 -1.53 -10.33
N TRP A 536 32.15 -1.83 -9.05
CA TRP A 536 31.44 -1.13 -7.97
C TRP A 536 32.28 -0.04 -7.32
N HIS A 537 31.67 1.11 -7.03
CA HIS A 537 32.34 2.27 -6.44
C HIS A 537 33.04 1.97 -5.10
N SER A 538 32.48 1.08 -4.27
CA SER A 538 33.11 0.67 -3.00
C SER A 538 34.37 -0.18 -3.16
N THR A 539 34.57 -0.80 -4.32
CA THR A 539 35.55 -1.87 -4.53
C THR A 539 36.71 -1.50 -5.46
N VAL A 540 36.55 -0.44 -6.26
CA VAL A 540 37.58 0.07 -7.18
C VAL A 540 37.80 1.57 -6.99
N ASP A 541 39.05 2.00 -7.18
CA ASP A 541 39.46 3.39 -7.17
C ASP A 541 39.82 3.83 -8.60
N VAL A 542 39.36 5.00 -9.01
CA VAL A 542 39.71 5.60 -10.31
C VAL A 542 40.77 6.70 -10.09
N LYS A 543 41.83 6.67 -10.89
CA LYS A 543 42.82 7.76 -10.98
C LYS A 543 42.86 8.31 -12.40
N SER A 544 42.56 9.60 -12.57
CA SER A 544 42.65 10.33 -13.84
C SER A 544 43.62 11.51 -13.70
N ASP A 545 44.34 11.86 -14.77
CA ASP A 545 45.39 12.92 -14.78
C ASP A 545 44.85 14.37 -14.71
N GLY A 546 43.71 14.56 -14.05
CA GLY A 546 43.08 15.88 -13.84
C GLY A 546 41.83 15.86 -12.96
N GLY A 547 41.46 14.70 -12.39
CA GLY A 547 40.25 14.54 -11.59
C GLY A 547 40.46 14.78 -10.10
N THR A 548 39.48 15.41 -9.45
CA THR A 548 39.35 15.47 -8.00
C THR A 548 39.22 14.05 -7.44
N LYS A 549 39.98 13.69 -6.38
CA LYS A 549 39.75 12.43 -5.66
C LYS A 549 38.30 12.39 -5.18
N ILE A 550 37.51 11.44 -5.67
CA ILE A 550 36.15 11.24 -5.18
C ILE A 550 36.23 10.78 -3.72
N LYS A 551 35.38 11.39 -2.88
CA LYS A 551 35.22 10.97 -1.49
C LYS A 551 34.61 9.57 -1.49
N LYS A 552 35.42 8.57 -1.16
CA LYS A 552 34.99 7.18 -1.07
C LYS A 552 33.94 7.03 0.04
N LEU A 553 32.76 6.53 -0.32
CA LEU A 553 31.75 6.12 0.64
C LEU A 553 32.14 4.75 1.23
N HIS A 554 32.07 4.61 2.55
CA HIS A 554 32.14 3.31 3.19
C HIS A 554 30.94 2.45 2.71
N PRO A 555 31.05 1.12 2.54
CA PRO A 555 29.96 0.32 1.97
C PRO A 555 28.59 0.44 2.69
N ALA A 556 28.60 0.73 4.00
CA ALA A 556 27.37 1.04 4.74
C ALA A 556 26.78 2.43 4.38
N GLN A 557 27.63 3.43 4.12
CA GLN A 557 27.20 4.75 3.65
C GLN A 557 26.66 4.66 2.23
N GLU A 558 27.30 3.88 1.37
CA GLU A 558 26.81 3.59 0.02
C GLU A 558 25.44 2.89 0.08
N PHE A 559 25.25 1.93 0.98
CA PHE A 559 23.95 1.29 1.18
C PHE A 559 22.85 2.29 1.57
N VAL A 560 23.09 3.14 2.57
CA VAL A 560 22.13 4.17 3.01
C VAL A 560 21.84 5.16 1.88
N TYR A 561 22.87 5.56 1.13
CA TYR A 561 22.73 6.43 -0.03
C TYR A 561 21.83 5.81 -1.09
N LEU A 562 22.06 4.54 -1.48
CA LEU A 562 21.25 3.84 -2.48
C LEU A 562 19.77 3.75 -2.10
N VAL A 563 19.47 3.54 -0.82
CA VAL A 563 18.08 3.51 -0.33
C VAL A 563 17.47 4.91 -0.37
N LYS A 564 18.17 5.94 0.12
CA LYS A 564 17.67 7.34 0.10
C LYS A 564 17.44 7.84 -1.32
N GLU A 565 18.38 7.60 -2.21
CA GLU A 565 18.29 7.93 -3.63
C GLU A 565 17.03 7.31 -4.25
N ALA A 566 16.79 6.01 -4.00
CA ALA A 566 15.60 5.35 -4.51
C ALA A 566 14.28 5.86 -3.89
N VAL A 567 14.29 6.25 -2.61
CA VAL A 567 13.12 6.89 -1.97
C VAL A 567 12.82 8.25 -2.60
N GLN A 568 13.84 9.05 -2.88
CA GLN A 568 13.70 10.37 -3.51
C GLN A 568 13.17 10.26 -4.95
N GLN A 569 13.67 9.28 -5.71
CA GLN A 569 13.27 9.11 -7.10
C GLN A 569 11.90 8.43 -7.25
N CYS A 570 11.39 7.72 -6.23
CA CYS A 570 10.13 6.97 -6.31
C CYS A 570 8.88 7.88 -6.12
N PRO A 571 8.04 8.03 -7.15
CA PRO A 571 6.88 8.94 -7.11
C PRO A 571 5.69 8.38 -6.31
N THR A 572 5.64 7.07 -6.08
CA THR A 572 4.52 6.38 -5.42
C THR A 572 4.72 6.24 -3.93
N VAL A 573 3.67 6.43 -3.12
CA VAL A 573 3.76 6.28 -1.64
C VAL A 573 4.37 4.93 -1.22
N ALA A 574 4.10 3.85 -1.96
CA ALA A 574 4.79 2.58 -1.82
C ALA A 574 6.11 2.57 -2.60
N CYS A 575 7.24 2.44 -1.90
CA CYS A 575 8.56 2.27 -2.50
C CYS A 575 9.15 0.92 -2.07
N ARG A 576 9.43 0.04 -3.05
CA ARG A 576 10.01 -1.28 -2.84
C ARG A 576 11.33 -1.40 -3.58
N LEU A 577 12.31 -1.98 -2.92
CA LEU A 577 13.68 -2.15 -3.41
C LEU A 577 14.08 -3.61 -3.33
N LEU A 578 14.78 -4.09 -4.36
CA LEU A 578 15.36 -5.41 -4.39
C LEU A 578 16.84 -5.29 -4.76
N PHE A 579 17.71 -5.50 -3.78
CA PHE A 579 19.15 -5.52 -4.00
C PHE A 579 19.62 -6.93 -4.26
N GLU A 580 20.31 -7.13 -5.37
CA GLU A 580 20.81 -8.43 -5.82
C GLU A 580 22.34 -8.49 -5.79
N VAL A 581 22.88 -9.62 -5.33
CA VAL A 581 24.32 -9.93 -5.35
C VAL A 581 24.55 -11.35 -5.86
N LYS A 582 25.43 -11.50 -6.86
CA LYS A 582 25.82 -12.79 -7.44
C LYS A 582 27.05 -13.39 -6.77
N VAL A 583 26.86 -14.29 -5.80
CA VAL A 583 27.93 -14.89 -4.97
C VAL A 583 28.74 -15.95 -5.71
N LYS A 584 28.08 -16.75 -6.55
CA LYS A 584 28.69 -17.74 -7.47
C LYS A 584 27.91 -17.72 -8.78
N SER A 585 28.36 -18.46 -9.80
CA SER A 585 27.66 -18.56 -11.10
C SER A 585 26.16 -18.86 -10.94
N ASP A 586 25.81 -19.76 -10.02
CA ASP A 586 24.42 -20.18 -9.76
C ASP A 586 23.85 -19.72 -8.41
N GLU A 587 24.63 -19.00 -7.59
CA GLU A 587 24.21 -18.57 -6.25
C GLU A 587 24.02 -17.06 -6.21
N ARG A 588 22.78 -16.62 -5.92
CA ARG A 588 22.42 -15.21 -5.80
C ARG A 588 21.70 -14.93 -4.50
N HIS A 589 22.04 -13.82 -3.86
CA HIS A 589 21.42 -13.37 -2.62
C HIS A 589 20.65 -12.09 -2.91
N PHE A 590 19.49 -11.96 -2.26
CA PHE A 590 18.53 -10.89 -2.49
C PHE A 590 18.17 -10.23 -1.16
N LEU A 591 18.23 -8.91 -1.10
CA LEU A 591 17.73 -8.11 0.00
C LEU A 591 16.52 -7.31 -0.47
N LEU A 592 15.35 -7.69 0.04
CA LEU A 592 14.07 -7.06 -0.23
C LEU A 592 13.84 -6.00 0.83
N ILE A 593 13.54 -4.76 0.43
CA ILE A 593 13.29 -3.65 1.33
C ILE A 593 12.00 -2.96 0.90
N ASN A 594 11.05 -2.82 1.82
CA ASN A 594 9.84 -2.03 1.64
C ASN A 594 9.94 -0.78 2.53
N VAL A 595 9.80 0.40 1.92
CA VAL A 595 9.86 1.67 2.64
C VAL A 595 8.48 1.93 3.26
N ILE A 596 8.45 2.02 4.59
CA ILE A 596 7.23 2.20 5.38
C ILE A 596 7.00 3.68 5.67
N ASP A 597 8.07 4.39 6.06
CA ASP A 597 8.04 5.82 6.33
C ASP A 597 9.30 6.45 5.73
N ARG A 598 9.11 7.50 4.93
CA ARG A 598 10.17 8.17 4.18
C ARG A 598 10.91 9.22 5.01
N GLN A 599 10.25 9.82 5.99
CA GLN A 599 10.76 10.97 6.75
C GLN A 599 10.36 10.85 8.21
N LEU A 600 11.08 10.01 8.94
CA LEU A 600 10.87 9.76 10.36
C LEU A 600 11.86 10.55 11.21
N VAL A 601 11.36 11.27 12.21
CA VAL A 601 12.20 11.84 13.27
C VAL A 601 12.41 10.79 14.37
N LEU A 602 13.65 10.36 14.53
CA LEU A 602 14.08 9.39 15.53
C LEU A 602 14.84 10.08 16.65
N LEU A 603 14.40 9.90 17.90
CA LEU A 603 15.12 10.41 19.08
C LEU A 603 15.84 9.30 19.82
N THR A 604 17.15 9.46 20.04
CA THR A 604 17.98 8.48 20.74
C THR A 604 18.64 9.11 21.98
N SER A 605 18.96 8.28 22.97
CA SER A 605 19.77 8.67 24.13
C SER A 605 21.19 8.16 23.95
N ASN A 606 22.19 8.99 24.28
CA ASN A 606 23.57 8.54 24.43
C ASN A 606 23.75 7.74 25.74
N ALA A 607 24.92 7.13 25.91
CA ALA A 607 25.33 6.35 27.09
C ALA A 607 25.26 7.09 28.45
N ASP A 608 24.98 8.40 28.42
CA ASP A 608 24.77 9.23 29.60
C ASP A 608 23.27 9.60 29.70
N PRO A 609 22.49 8.92 30.56
CA PRO A 609 21.03 9.11 30.70
C PRO A 609 20.63 10.45 31.33
N SER A 610 21.59 11.33 31.64
CA SER A 610 21.36 12.68 32.16
C SER A 610 21.27 13.77 31.08
N LYS A 611 21.45 13.40 29.80
CA LYS A 611 21.51 14.35 28.66
C LYS A 611 20.23 14.37 27.82
N GLU A 612 19.99 15.51 27.19
CA GLU A 612 18.93 15.75 26.20
C GLU A 612 18.99 14.69 25.08
N LEU A 613 17.83 14.23 24.58
CA LEU A 613 17.78 13.28 23.47
C LEU A 613 18.41 13.89 22.20
N ILE A 614 18.89 13.06 21.29
CA ILE A 614 19.45 13.50 20.01
C ILE A 614 18.46 13.18 18.90
N SER A 615 18.17 14.18 18.07
CA SER A 615 17.26 14.06 16.93
C SER A 615 17.98 13.63 15.67
N HIS A 616 17.42 12.62 15.00
CA HIS A 616 17.92 12.07 13.75
C HIS A 616 16.80 11.97 12.72
N GLN A 617 17.10 12.30 11.46
CA GLN A 617 16.23 11.94 10.34
C GLN A 617 16.51 10.51 9.91
N ALA A 618 15.47 9.69 9.83
CA ALA A 618 15.55 8.28 9.55
C ALA A 618 14.48 7.85 8.53
N VAL A 619 14.75 6.76 7.82
CA VAL A 619 13.77 6.07 6.98
C VAL A 619 13.36 4.79 7.70
N LYS A 620 12.05 4.57 7.87
CA LYS A 620 11.53 3.32 8.42
C LYS A 620 11.33 2.34 7.28
N VAL A 621 11.96 1.17 7.38
CA VAL A 621 11.87 0.14 6.36
C VAL A 621 11.48 -1.21 6.97
N SER A 622 10.83 -2.06 6.19
CA SER A 622 10.78 -3.50 6.46
C SER A 622 11.69 -4.21 5.47
N PHE A 623 12.47 -5.19 5.91
CA PHE A 623 13.43 -5.88 5.06
C PHE A 623 13.43 -7.40 5.26
N CYS A 624 13.81 -8.13 4.20
CA CYS A 624 13.96 -9.59 4.19
C CYS A 624 15.21 -9.96 3.37
N HIS A 625 15.97 -10.97 3.83
CA HIS A 625 17.14 -11.49 3.12
C HIS A 625 16.86 -12.92 2.65
N GLU A 626 17.01 -13.14 1.35
CA GLU A 626 16.82 -14.43 0.69
C GLU A 626 18.13 -14.89 0.05
N LYS A 627 18.49 -16.16 0.24
CA LYS A 627 19.75 -16.75 -0.28
C LYS A 627 19.60 -17.43 -1.63
N SER A 628 18.39 -17.42 -2.19
CA SER A 628 18.08 -18.02 -3.48
C SER A 628 16.91 -17.29 -4.14
N SER A 629 16.77 -17.47 -5.45
CA SER A 629 15.63 -16.96 -6.21
C SER A 629 14.40 -17.83 -5.93
N ASN A 630 13.72 -17.53 -4.82
CA ASN A 630 12.49 -18.21 -4.44
C ASN A 630 11.26 -17.53 -5.08
N LEU A 631 10.06 -18.06 -4.81
CA LEU A 631 8.82 -17.49 -5.36
C LEU A 631 8.63 -16.01 -4.98
N LEU A 632 9.03 -15.60 -3.78
CA LEU A 632 8.93 -14.22 -3.31
C LEU A 632 9.84 -13.29 -4.13
N VAL A 633 11.11 -13.68 -4.32
CA VAL A 633 12.07 -12.94 -5.15
C VAL A 633 11.57 -12.84 -6.58
N SER A 634 11.08 -13.93 -7.18
CA SER A 634 10.56 -13.91 -8.54
C SER A 634 9.35 -12.99 -8.71
N LYS A 635 8.45 -12.93 -7.72
CA LYS A 635 7.32 -12.00 -7.71
C LYS A 635 7.79 -10.55 -7.65
N TRP A 636 8.79 -10.24 -6.82
CA TRP A 636 9.33 -8.89 -6.69
C TRP A 636 10.10 -8.46 -7.94
N CYS A 637 10.90 -9.33 -8.54
CA CYS A 637 11.62 -9.01 -9.77
C CYS A 637 10.71 -8.76 -10.98
N ASN A 638 9.48 -9.30 -10.96
CA ASN A 638 8.49 -9.12 -12.02
C ASN A 638 7.47 -8.00 -11.71
N ASP A 639 7.52 -7.41 -10.52
CA ASP A 639 6.64 -6.31 -10.12
C ASP A 639 7.24 -4.98 -10.64
N PRO A 640 6.55 -4.25 -11.54
CA PRO A 640 7.08 -3.02 -12.14
C PRO A 640 7.30 -1.88 -11.14
N ILE A 641 6.72 -1.98 -9.93
CA ILE A 641 6.88 -0.98 -8.87
C ILE A 641 8.17 -1.23 -8.05
N VAL A 642 8.79 -2.42 -8.18
CA VAL A 642 9.99 -2.79 -7.45
C VAL A 642 11.24 -2.32 -8.18
N ILE A 643 12.05 -1.52 -7.49
CA ILE A 643 13.34 -1.05 -7.99
C ILE A 643 14.40 -2.12 -7.74
N CYS A 644 14.78 -2.85 -8.79
CA CYS A 644 15.85 -3.84 -8.73
C CYS A 644 17.22 -3.21 -8.99
N LYS A 645 18.19 -3.39 -8.08
CA LYS A 645 19.58 -2.91 -8.25
C LYS A 645 20.58 -4.03 -7.95
N GLU A 646 21.55 -4.22 -8.86
CA GLU A 646 22.74 -5.03 -8.59
C GLU A 646 23.72 -4.20 -7.75
N VAL A 647 24.23 -4.77 -6.65
CA VAL A 647 25.11 -4.07 -5.69
C VAL A 647 26.37 -4.88 -5.38
N ALA A 648 27.37 -4.24 -4.78
CA ALA A 648 28.56 -4.93 -4.32
C ALA A 648 28.26 -5.84 -3.10
N LEU A 649 28.91 -7.00 -3.02
CA LEU A 649 28.80 -7.86 -1.83
C LEU A 649 29.10 -7.11 -0.51
N PRO A 650 30.16 -6.29 -0.41
CA PRO A 650 30.42 -5.53 0.82
C PRO A 650 29.28 -4.58 1.20
N VAL A 651 28.59 -3.99 0.23
CA VAL A 651 27.45 -3.08 0.43
C VAL A 651 26.26 -3.86 0.97
N LEU A 652 25.91 -5.00 0.35
CA LEU A 652 24.84 -5.87 0.84
C LEU A 652 25.13 -6.38 2.26
N VAL A 653 26.34 -6.87 2.53
CA VAL A 653 26.72 -7.41 3.85
C VAL A 653 26.69 -6.32 4.92
N LYS A 654 27.22 -5.12 4.63
CA LYS A 654 27.19 -4.01 5.59
C LYS A 654 25.80 -3.43 5.76
N GLY A 655 25.01 -3.35 4.69
CA GLY A 655 23.60 -2.96 4.73
C GLY A 655 22.75 -3.92 5.55
N LEU A 656 22.90 -5.24 5.36
CA LEU A 656 22.25 -6.27 6.17
C LEU A 656 22.63 -6.16 7.64
N LYS A 657 23.92 -5.93 7.95
CA LYS A 657 24.38 -5.72 9.33
C LYS A 657 23.74 -4.48 9.95
N LEU A 658 23.70 -3.37 9.22
CA LEU A 658 23.08 -2.12 9.65
C LEU A 658 21.57 -2.29 9.87
N LEU A 659 20.87 -2.91 8.93
CA LEU A 659 19.43 -3.21 9.05
C LEU A 659 19.18 -4.13 10.24
N SER A 660 20.01 -5.16 10.41
CA SER A 660 19.88 -6.11 11.52
C SER A 660 20.13 -5.44 12.88
N SER A 661 21.14 -4.58 12.99
CA SER A 661 21.43 -3.85 14.24
C SER A 661 20.35 -2.82 14.57
N THR A 662 19.92 -2.03 13.58
CA THR A 662 18.86 -1.02 13.75
C THR A 662 17.46 -1.63 13.91
N SER A 663 17.27 -2.86 13.44
CA SER A 663 16.07 -3.65 13.75
C SER A 663 16.00 -4.01 15.23
N GLN A 664 17.17 -4.23 15.88
CA GLN A 664 17.21 -4.55 17.30
C GLN A 664 16.63 -3.45 18.19
N LEU A 665 16.71 -2.18 17.73
CA LEU A 665 16.16 -1.03 18.44
C LEU A 665 14.65 -1.21 18.71
N ILE A 666 13.94 -1.88 17.80
CA ILE A 666 12.50 -2.11 17.90
C ILE A 666 12.24 -3.33 18.79
N PRO A 667 11.36 -3.26 19.81
CA PRO A 667 10.99 -4.42 20.61
C PRO A 667 10.51 -5.57 19.74
N SER A 668 10.78 -6.79 20.19
CA SER A 668 10.56 -8.00 19.38
C SER A 668 9.09 -8.16 18.94
N SER A 669 8.14 -7.79 19.80
CA SER A 669 6.70 -7.76 19.51
C SER A 669 6.32 -6.82 18.37
N HIS A 670 7.08 -5.73 18.18
CA HIS A 670 6.79 -4.69 17.20
C HIS A 670 7.66 -4.81 15.93
N ARG A 671 8.67 -5.68 15.93
CA ARG A 671 9.70 -5.77 14.88
C ARG A 671 9.26 -6.57 13.66
N LYS A 672 8.41 -7.59 13.82
CA LYS A 672 7.97 -8.47 12.73
C LYS A 672 6.70 -7.91 12.10
N VAL A 673 6.67 -7.78 10.77
CA VAL A 673 5.52 -7.21 10.03
C VAL A 673 4.74 -8.28 9.27
N GLN A 674 5.47 -9.13 8.55
CA GLN A 674 4.98 -10.23 7.72
C GLN A 674 6.01 -11.35 7.75
N GLN A 675 5.63 -12.57 7.37
CA GLN A 675 6.54 -13.73 7.44
C GLN A 675 7.85 -13.44 6.68
N GLY A 676 8.97 -13.45 7.41
CA GLY A 676 10.32 -13.20 6.87
C GLY A 676 10.79 -11.73 6.85
N PHE A 677 9.92 -10.74 7.13
CA PHE A 677 10.30 -9.32 7.13
C PHE A 677 10.44 -8.73 8.54
N LEU A 678 11.51 -7.97 8.75
CA LEU A 678 11.80 -7.24 9.98
C LEU A 678 11.78 -5.74 9.73
N LEU A 679 11.29 -4.96 10.70
CA LEU A 679 11.40 -3.50 10.68
C LEU A 679 12.81 -3.06 11.09
N ALA A 680 13.28 -1.97 10.50
CA ALA A 680 14.53 -1.31 10.84
C ALA A 680 14.43 0.20 10.58
N TYR A 681 15.36 0.96 11.16
CA TYR A 681 15.54 2.39 10.89
C TYR A 681 16.85 2.63 10.18
N LEU A 682 16.79 3.31 9.03
CA LEU A 682 17.99 3.71 8.30
C LEU A 682 18.31 5.17 8.61
N CYS A 683 19.44 5.37 9.28
CA CYS A 683 20.01 6.69 9.56
C CYS A 683 21.54 6.62 9.41
N GLU A 684 22.16 7.70 8.92
CA GLU A 684 23.61 7.80 8.78
C GLU A 684 24.34 7.69 10.13
N HIS A 685 23.71 8.13 11.22
CA HIS A 685 24.29 8.06 12.56
C HIS A 685 24.55 6.62 13.03
N PHE A 686 23.79 5.65 12.53
CA PHE A 686 23.90 4.25 12.94
C PHE A 686 24.95 3.46 12.16
N ILE A 687 25.68 4.10 11.25
CA ILE A 687 26.72 3.44 10.44
C ILE A 687 27.93 3.03 11.28
N ASP A 688 28.22 3.79 12.34
CA ASP A 688 29.39 3.62 13.22
C ASP A 688 29.06 2.90 14.55
N LEU A 689 27.80 2.51 14.76
CA LEU A 689 27.34 1.65 15.86
C LEU A 689 27.46 0.16 15.48
#